data_AF-A0A9P8IGI1-F1
#
_entry.id   AF-A0A9P8IGI1-F1
#
_cell.length_a   1.000
_cell.length_b   1.000
_cell.length_c   1.000
_cell.angle_alpha   90.00
_cell.angle_beta   90.00
_cell.angle_gamma   90.00
#
_symmetry.space_group_name_H-M   'P 1'
#
loop_
_entity.id
_entity.type
_entity.pdbx_description
1 polymer ?
#
loop_
_entity_poly.entity_id
_entity_poly.type
_entity_poly.pdbx_seq_one_letter_code
_entity_poly.pdbx_strand_id
1 'polypeptide(L)'
;MSAAQAALSRSSLLNVPFPERWERLRPLITQLYIDDNRKLLDIVQTLKDEYGFDATEVQYKYQITKKWKLRKSLTASKKSAICATLRGRASRPTAVEHKGRNVDAKLRRHLKAAKRQDIALRGLVGGNAPTASVPALSSSNSIFLYWNMPYGAMKRSKSGVMDHLSPLGAASTPSDILVTTPPVNANSPQTHTSSLLAADLRMKKAVDRAHLFVAGRHDDFIRSMDQGERRSMSTWLYQFWFYSFKSAKYWGRGPREWTADLLGFDNFNEVVSSPLPGTPASQFNTVSYHNSPSDVIMTSPGTENPSNNPTPLCRWSIHVRNIPYTRVASPPRPQDEVEDINDPESWRAWPEAWMQPEFQERLRNNLASNDFSNIDTIALPVAVNQVARAAEKSPKVLLVEAIGFSIIGHNRDLLSGLLGEAKETNVEIDELYPFHLATSYLDGSSTCCDVLGELVLHGSFGPTPRKLYQNNLGHTVLDNLMIVILKSHSSILPGAVDDAWKNEKRFPGAEVDICGRWDADSGCVRKLLANGNIAIPFHWKHKFCHTSVQAICHCIRSLFATDWSPDINTPSGLFIKRCGQCGLKLQLLPLHTLVLTAAHLALYGCEDEELFGMVACLLCLIANGADPSLKAHISALALLGKEMGDECSHEALTPAELAERMKTKSFSRWPQKAKIGWELFCYILQTSQQEREQNSNYEESYEEELDSYDEDINMDTDDNSPYRCYNDEHHDHFFGKNKDLAILWAAVQTEFLTYRRINEEDTWISANFNMHTLLEGLKAGFGVSIGLVEKQLMKPFCRCGRFNREVWGHERVDEVSAQYFSNLDLWERATYLPDYFGEMLAEMMW
;
A
#
# COMPACT_ATOMS: atom_id res chain seq x y z
N MET A 1 -40.23 -57.98 -24.69
CA MET A 1 -41.13 -58.20 -23.54
C MET A 1 -40.39 -59.07 -22.53
N SER A 2 -40.16 -58.56 -21.33
CA SER A 2 -39.39 -59.24 -20.27
C SER A 2 -40.33 -60.11 -19.42
N ALA A 3 -39.81 -61.22 -18.88
CA ALA A 3 -40.54 -62.24 -18.11
C ALA A 3 -41.37 -61.71 -16.91
N ALA A 4 -41.16 -60.45 -16.47
CA ALA A 4 -41.98 -59.78 -15.46
C ALA A 4 -43.38 -59.35 -15.95
N GLN A 5 -43.60 -59.18 -17.26
CA GLN A 5 -44.91 -58.79 -17.82
C GLN A 5 -45.94 -59.93 -17.86
N ALA A 6 -45.52 -61.19 -17.69
CA ALA A 6 -46.41 -62.34 -17.76
C ALA A 6 -47.27 -62.57 -16.49
N ALA A 7 -47.00 -61.86 -15.39
CA ALA A 7 -47.71 -62.06 -14.10
C ALA A 7 -48.85 -61.06 -13.81
N LEU A 8 -49.00 -60.00 -14.62
CA LEU A 8 -50.00 -58.94 -14.43
C LEU A 8 -51.03 -59.00 -15.56
N SER A 9 -51.91 -60.00 -15.55
CA SER A 9 -53.06 -60.05 -16.46
C SER A 9 -54.27 -59.38 -15.80
N ARG A 10 -55.18 -58.81 -16.60
CA ARG A 10 -56.46 -58.23 -16.11
C ARG A 10 -57.21 -59.21 -15.20
N SER A 11 -57.14 -60.51 -15.48
CA SER A 11 -57.68 -61.59 -14.65
C SER A 11 -56.99 -61.77 -13.29
N SER A 12 -55.68 -61.52 -13.18
CA SER A 12 -54.94 -61.69 -11.92
C SER A 12 -55.15 -60.53 -10.93
N LEU A 13 -55.63 -59.37 -11.42
CA LEU A 13 -55.90 -58.18 -10.62
C LEU A 13 -57.34 -58.13 -10.09
N LEU A 14 -58.29 -58.82 -10.71
CA LEU A 14 -59.71 -58.80 -10.30
C LEU A 14 -59.98 -59.48 -8.95
N ASN A 15 -59.17 -60.47 -8.57
CA ASN A 15 -59.31 -61.23 -7.30
C ASN A 15 -58.56 -60.61 -6.10
N VAL A 16 -57.94 -59.44 -6.27
CA VAL A 16 -57.15 -58.75 -5.24
C VAL A 16 -57.94 -57.53 -4.72
N PRO A 17 -57.97 -57.24 -3.40
CA PRO A 17 -58.56 -56.01 -2.88
C PRO A 17 -57.97 -54.75 -3.53
N PHE A 18 -58.82 -53.77 -3.85
CA PHE A 18 -58.42 -52.54 -4.56
C PHE A 18 -57.19 -51.81 -3.97
N PRO A 19 -57.01 -51.70 -2.64
CA PRO A 19 -55.82 -51.07 -2.06
C PRO A 19 -54.50 -51.80 -2.38
N GLU A 20 -54.53 -53.13 -2.48
CA GLU A 20 -53.35 -53.95 -2.75
C GLU A 20 -52.96 -53.97 -4.24
N ARG A 21 -53.93 -53.71 -5.13
CA ARG A 21 -53.68 -53.54 -6.57
C ARG A 21 -52.68 -52.40 -6.85
N TRP A 22 -52.70 -51.35 -6.03
CA TRP A 22 -51.73 -50.24 -6.15
C TRP A 22 -50.28 -50.70 -6.01
N GLU A 23 -49.97 -51.54 -5.02
CA GLU A 23 -48.59 -52.00 -4.80
C GLU A 23 -48.17 -53.02 -5.87
N ARG A 24 -49.09 -53.84 -6.41
CA ARG A 24 -48.80 -54.75 -7.54
C ARG A 24 -48.58 -54.03 -8.87
N LEU A 25 -49.33 -52.95 -9.11
CA LEU A 25 -49.18 -52.10 -10.31
C LEU A 25 -48.07 -51.05 -10.16
N ARG A 26 -47.52 -50.87 -8.96
CA ARG A 26 -46.47 -49.87 -8.68
C ARG A 26 -45.25 -49.98 -9.61
N PRO A 27 -44.68 -51.17 -9.92
CA PRO A 27 -43.55 -51.26 -10.85
C PRO A 27 -43.92 -50.76 -12.25
N LEU A 28 -45.10 -51.12 -12.76
CA LEU A 28 -45.59 -50.71 -14.08
C LEU A 28 -45.92 -49.21 -14.11
N ILE A 29 -46.60 -48.68 -13.09
CA ILE A 29 -46.88 -47.23 -12.96
C ILE A 29 -45.57 -46.44 -12.86
N THR A 30 -44.57 -46.97 -12.13
CA THR A 30 -43.26 -46.33 -12.02
C THR A 30 -42.56 -46.31 -13.37
N GLN A 31 -42.57 -47.41 -14.12
CA GLN A 31 -42.03 -47.47 -15.47
C GLN A 31 -42.73 -46.47 -16.41
N LEU A 32 -44.06 -46.50 -16.49
CA LEU A 32 -44.83 -45.62 -17.38
C LEU A 32 -44.69 -44.13 -17.00
N TYR A 33 -44.63 -43.81 -15.70
CA TYR A 33 -44.58 -42.44 -15.20
C TYR A 33 -43.15 -41.86 -15.16
N ILE A 34 -42.14 -42.64 -14.79
CA ILE A 34 -40.74 -42.17 -14.60
C ILE A 34 -39.83 -42.54 -15.76
N ASP A 35 -39.99 -43.74 -16.34
CA ASP A 35 -39.08 -44.26 -17.38
C ASP A 35 -39.57 -43.84 -18.77
N ASP A 36 -40.86 -44.05 -19.06
CA ASP A 36 -41.47 -43.71 -20.35
C ASP A 36 -42.00 -42.28 -20.42
N ASN A 37 -41.96 -41.54 -19.30
CA ASN A 37 -42.37 -40.14 -19.16
C ASN A 37 -43.79 -39.81 -19.70
N ARG A 38 -44.73 -40.77 -19.67
CA ARG A 38 -46.10 -40.57 -20.17
C ARG A 38 -46.89 -39.54 -19.34
N LYS A 39 -47.89 -38.88 -19.93
CA LYS A 39 -48.78 -37.98 -19.18
C LYS A 39 -49.65 -38.79 -18.23
N LEU A 40 -50.05 -38.18 -17.11
CA LEU A 40 -50.80 -38.90 -16.08
C LEU A 40 -52.16 -39.41 -16.61
N LEU A 41 -52.82 -38.61 -17.46
CA LEU A 41 -54.06 -39.00 -18.13
C LEU A 41 -53.86 -40.25 -19.01
N ASP A 42 -52.78 -40.32 -19.78
CA ASP A 42 -52.48 -41.47 -20.64
C ASP A 42 -52.23 -42.74 -19.80
N ILE A 43 -51.60 -42.60 -18.63
CA ILE A 43 -51.34 -43.72 -17.70
C ILE A 43 -52.63 -44.22 -17.06
N VAL A 44 -53.52 -43.31 -16.65
CA VAL A 44 -54.85 -43.65 -16.13
C VAL A 44 -55.64 -44.41 -17.19
N GLN A 45 -55.64 -43.91 -18.43
CA GLN A 45 -56.34 -44.54 -19.54
C GLN A 45 -55.75 -45.91 -19.89
N THR A 46 -54.42 -46.03 -19.96
CA THR A 46 -53.73 -47.30 -20.24
C THR A 46 -54.03 -48.35 -19.16
N LEU A 47 -54.01 -47.96 -17.88
CA LEU A 47 -54.27 -48.90 -16.77
C LEU A 47 -55.75 -49.26 -16.64
N LYS A 48 -56.65 -48.35 -17.04
CA LYS A 48 -58.08 -48.63 -17.13
C LYS A 48 -58.38 -49.62 -18.26
N ASP A 49 -57.82 -49.39 -19.44
CA ASP A 49 -58.15 -50.15 -20.66
C ASP A 49 -57.47 -51.52 -20.69
N GLU A 50 -56.18 -51.59 -20.37
CA GLU A 50 -55.39 -52.82 -20.47
C GLU A 50 -55.44 -53.69 -19.20
N TYR A 51 -55.57 -53.06 -18.02
CA TYR A 51 -55.47 -53.74 -16.72
C TYR A 51 -56.77 -53.67 -15.89
N GLY A 52 -57.82 -53.00 -16.38
CA GLY A 52 -59.11 -52.89 -15.69
C GLY A 52 -59.05 -52.12 -14.37
N PHE A 53 -58.04 -51.26 -14.18
CA PHE A 53 -57.81 -50.52 -12.95
C PHE A 53 -58.35 -49.09 -13.07
N ASP A 54 -59.61 -48.91 -12.66
CA ASP A 54 -60.32 -47.63 -12.73
C ASP A 54 -60.12 -46.82 -11.43
N ALA A 55 -59.13 -45.93 -11.42
CA ALA A 55 -58.85 -45.03 -10.30
C ALA A 55 -58.79 -43.58 -10.78
N THR A 56 -59.17 -42.64 -9.92
CA THR A 56 -59.23 -41.21 -10.31
C THR A 56 -57.84 -40.59 -10.38
N GLU A 57 -57.68 -39.54 -11.19
CA GLU A 57 -56.41 -38.82 -11.32
C GLU A 57 -55.91 -38.27 -9.97
N VAL A 58 -56.82 -37.90 -9.06
CA VAL A 58 -56.50 -37.46 -7.70
C VAL A 58 -55.87 -38.58 -6.88
N GLN A 59 -56.39 -39.80 -6.98
CA GLN A 59 -55.83 -40.98 -6.31
C GLN A 59 -54.44 -41.32 -6.85
N TYR A 60 -54.25 -41.28 -8.17
CA TYR A 60 -52.92 -41.43 -8.76
C TYR A 60 -51.94 -40.36 -8.29
N LYS A 61 -52.36 -39.08 -8.24
CA LYS A 61 -51.53 -37.99 -7.71
C LYS A 61 -51.15 -38.25 -6.25
N TYR A 62 -52.08 -38.68 -5.41
CA TYR A 62 -51.79 -39.02 -4.02
C TYR A 62 -50.78 -40.17 -3.91
N GLN A 63 -51.01 -41.27 -4.65
CA GLN A 63 -50.13 -42.43 -4.61
C GLN A 63 -48.73 -42.12 -5.12
N ILE A 64 -48.61 -41.47 -6.28
CA ILE A 64 -47.32 -41.15 -6.90
C ILE A 64 -46.55 -40.12 -6.07
N THR A 65 -47.20 -39.04 -5.62
CA THR A 65 -46.49 -37.88 -5.03
C THR A 65 -46.41 -37.91 -3.50
N LYS A 66 -47.45 -38.39 -2.80
CA LYS A 66 -47.50 -38.40 -1.33
C LYS A 66 -47.06 -39.76 -0.76
N LYS A 67 -47.60 -40.87 -1.27
CA LYS A 67 -47.30 -42.22 -0.74
C LYS A 67 -45.96 -42.78 -1.24
N TRP A 68 -45.72 -42.76 -2.55
CA TRP A 68 -44.52 -43.34 -3.19
C TRP A 68 -43.38 -42.32 -3.43
N LYS A 69 -43.67 -41.02 -3.27
CA LYS A 69 -42.70 -39.91 -3.42
C LYS A 69 -41.92 -39.94 -4.75
N LEU A 70 -42.53 -40.41 -5.83
CA LEU A 70 -41.96 -40.46 -7.17
C LEU A 70 -42.01 -39.05 -7.82
N ARG A 71 -40.86 -38.52 -8.24
CA ARG A 71 -40.75 -37.18 -8.88
C ARG A 71 -40.02 -37.27 -10.22
N LYS A 72 -40.62 -36.72 -11.28
CA LYS A 72 -40.07 -36.65 -12.66
C LYS A 72 -38.83 -35.76 -12.82
N SER A 73 -38.61 -34.83 -11.87
CA SER A 73 -37.66 -33.73 -12.01
C SER A 73 -36.78 -33.59 -10.78
N LEU A 74 -35.47 -33.40 -11.01
CA LEU A 74 -34.55 -32.85 -10.01
C LEU A 74 -35.02 -31.45 -9.64
N THR A 75 -35.29 -31.22 -8.35
CA THR A 75 -35.65 -29.88 -7.84
C THR A 75 -34.50 -28.90 -8.05
N ALA A 76 -34.80 -27.61 -8.21
CA ALA A 76 -33.79 -26.57 -8.36
C ALA A 76 -32.78 -26.56 -7.19
N SER A 77 -33.27 -26.75 -5.96
CA SER A 77 -32.44 -26.93 -4.77
C SER A 77 -31.48 -28.13 -4.87
N LYS A 78 -31.95 -29.31 -5.33
CA LYS A 78 -31.09 -30.49 -5.52
C LYS A 78 -30.11 -30.32 -6.68
N LYS A 79 -30.48 -29.63 -7.77
CA LYS A 79 -29.54 -29.26 -8.85
C LYS A 79 -28.47 -28.29 -8.37
N SER A 80 -28.83 -27.31 -7.55
CA SER A 80 -27.88 -26.38 -6.95
C SER A 80 -26.92 -27.08 -5.98
N ALA A 81 -27.41 -28.01 -5.16
CA ALA A 81 -26.58 -28.84 -4.28
C ALA A 81 -25.61 -29.72 -5.08
N ILE A 82 -26.08 -30.40 -6.13
CA ILE A 82 -25.24 -31.21 -7.02
C ILE A 82 -24.17 -30.33 -7.71
N CYS A 83 -24.55 -29.17 -8.24
CA CYS A 83 -23.59 -28.23 -8.82
C CYS A 83 -22.57 -27.73 -7.79
N ALA A 84 -22.96 -27.49 -6.53
CA ALA A 84 -22.03 -27.08 -5.47
C ALA A 84 -21.00 -28.18 -5.14
N THR A 85 -21.42 -29.43 -5.05
CA THR A 85 -20.52 -30.57 -4.85
C THR A 85 -19.56 -30.76 -6.04
N LEU A 86 -20.03 -30.54 -7.27
CA LEU A 86 -19.20 -30.67 -8.47
C LEU A 86 -18.22 -29.50 -8.67
N ARG A 87 -18.51 -28.30 -8.14
CA ARG A 87 -17.58 -27.16 -8.18
C ARG A 87 -16.23 -27.48 -7.51
N GLY A 88 -16.23 -28.25 -6.42
CA GLY A 88 -15.02 -28.68 -5.73
C GLY A 88 -14.18 -29.71 -6.52
N ARG A 89 -14.74 -30.31 -7.58
CA ARG A 89 -14.10 -31.37 -8.39
C ARG A 89 -13.94 -30.98 -9.87
N ALA A 90 -14.16 -29.71 -10.22
CA ALA A 90 -14.23 -29.20 -11.60
C ALA A 90 -12.91 -29.29 -12.40
N SER A 91 -11.79 -29.65 -11.76
CA SER A 91 -10.51 -29.93 -12.42
C SER A 91 -10.47 -31.30 -13.10
N ARG A 92 -11.43 -32.21 -12.84
CA ARG A 92 -11.46 -33.57 -13.40
C ARG A 92 -12.65 -33.79 -14.35
N PRO A 93 -12.48 -34.56 -15.45
CA PRO A 93 -13.61 -34.98 -16.28
C PRO A 93 -14.52 -35.87 -15.44
N THR A 94 -15.69 -35.33 -15.10
CA THR A 94 -16.62 -35.94 -14.14
C THR A 94 -17.95 -36.17 -14.85
N ALA A 95 -18.41 -37.42 -14.90
CA ALA A 95 -19.77 -37.76 -15.33
C ALA A 95 -20.68 -37.85 -14.10
N VAL A 96 -21.87 -37.26 -14.16
CA VAL A 96 -22.78 -37.20 -13.02
C VAL A 96 -24.00 -38.04 -13.31
N GLU A 97 -24.15 -39.11 -12.54
CA GLU A 97 -25.30 -39.99 -12.62
C GLU A 97 -26.19 -39.82 -11.39
N HIS A 98 -27.47 -39.53 -11.63
CA HIS A 98 -28.50 -39.56 -10.59
C HIS A 98 -29.42 -40.74 -10.86
N LYS A 99 -29.42 -41.73 -9.97
CA LYS A 99 -30.18 -42.99 -10.13
C LYS A 99 -29.93 -43.69 -11.48
N GLY A 100 -28.67 -43.79 -11.91
CA GLY A 100 -28.26 -44.48 -13.15
C GLY A 100 -28.56 -43.72 -14.46
N ARG A 101 -28.87 -42.42 -14.40
CA ARG A 101 -29.07 -41.56 -15.59
C ARG A 101 -28.09 -40.39 -15.60
N ASN A 102 -27.45 -40.13 -16.75
CA ASN A 102 -26.63 -38.93 -16.95
C ASN A 102 -27.50 -37.67 -16.84
N VAL A 103 -27.13 -36.75 -15.94
CA VAL A 103 -27.89 -35.51 -15.69
C VAL A 103 -27.19 -34.24 -16.17
N ASP A 104 -26.09 -34.38 -16.93
CA ASP A 104 -25.23 -33.26 -17.32
C ASP A 104 -25.99 -32.20 -18.12
N ALA A 105 -26.82 -32.60 -19.08
CA ALA A 105 -27.63 -31.67 -19.88
C ALA A 105 -28.62 -30.86 -19.02
N LYS A 106 -29.18 -31.45 -17.97
CA LYS A 106 -30.12 -30.79 -17.05
C LYS A 106 -29.39 -29.81 -16.11
N LEU A 107 -28.18 -30.16 -15.67
CA LEU A 107 -27.31 -29.29 -14.88
C LEU A 107 -26.79 -28.11 -15.71
N ARG A 108 -26.39 -28.34 -16.96
CA ARG A 108 -25.99 -27.27 -17.90
C ARG A 108 -27.11 -26.27 -18.17
N ARG A 109 -28.34 -26.74 -18.41
CA ARG A 109 -29.51 -25.85 -18.56
C ARG A 109 -29.75 -25.01 -17.30
N HIS A 110 -29.56 -25.60 -16.12
CA HIS A 110 -29.67 -24.88 -14.84
C HIS A 110 -28.57 -23.82 -14.67
N LEU A 111 -27.31 -24.15 -15.01
CA LEU A 111 -26.20 -23.19 -14.98
C LEU A 111 -26.40 -22.03 -15.96
N LYS A 112 -26.88 -22.31 -17.18
CA LYS A 112 -27.21 -21.28 -18.18
C LYS A 112 -28.40 -20.42 -17.77
N ALA A 113 -29.42 -21.00 -17.14
CA ALA A 113 -30.56 -20.24 -16.62
C ALA A 113 -30.16 -19.36 -15.44
N ALA A 114 -29.35 -19.87 -14.51
CA ALA A 114 -28.79 -19.09 -13.41
C ALA A 114 -27.91 -17.93 -13.91
N LYS A 115 -27.11 -18.14 -14.97
CA LYS A 115 -26.33 -17.08 -15.63
C LYS A 115 -27.23 -15.95 -16.15
N ARG A 116 -28.37 -16.28 -16.78
CA ARG A 116 -29.33 -15.27 -17.29
C ARG A 116 -30.01 -14.51 -16.15
N GLN A 117 -30.28 -15.18 -15.03
CA GLN A 117 -30.94 -14.59 -13.87
C GLN A 117 -29.98 -13.67 -13.07
N ASP A 118 -28.71 -14.05 -12.96
CA ASP A 118 -27.65 -13.24 -12.34
C ASP A 118 -27.35 -11.95 -13.13
N ILE A 119 -27.43 -12.01 -14.47
CA ILE A 119 -27.32 -10.83 -15.34
C ILE A 119 -28.52 -9.88 -15.16
N ALA A 120 -29.72 -10.40 -14.86
CA ALA A 120 -30.94 -9.61 -14.69
C ALA A 120 -31.07 -8.95 -13.30
N LEU A 121 -30.56 -9.58 -12.23
CA LEU A 121 -30.61 -9.04 -10.85
C LEU A 121 -29.57 -7.94 -10.58
N ARG A 122 -28.56 -7.79 -11.44
CA ARG A 122 -27.45 -6.82 -11.28
C ARG A 122 -27.72 -5.41 -11.81
N GLY A 123 -28.94 -5.13 -12.25
CA GLY A 123 -29.37 -3.76 -12.57
C GLY A 123 -29.74 -2.91 -11.34
N LEU A 124 -29.72 -3.46 -10.12
CA LEU A 124 -30.44 -2.87 -8.97
C LEU A 124 -29.71 -2.92 -7.60
N VAL A 125 -28.42 -3.24 -7.50
CA VAL A 125 -27.74 -3.27 -6.19
C VAL A 125 -26.46 -2.43 -6.21
N GLY A 126 -26.63 -1.13 -5.92
CA GLY A 126 -25.65 -0.34 -5.20
C GLY A 126 -25.99 -0.44 -3.70
N GLY A 127 -25.05 -0.87 -2.88
CA GLY A 127 -25.29 -1.02 -1.45
C GLY A 127 -24.06 -1.54 -0.71
N ASN A 128 -23.50 -0.66 0.12
CA ASN A 128 -22.40 -0.90 1.05
C ASN A 128 -22.68 -2.08 1.98
N ALA A 129 -21.69 -2.98 2.13
CA ALA A 129 -21.64 -3.96 3.20
C ALA A 129 -20.29 -3.84 3.94
N PRO A 130 -20.26 -4.03 5.27
CA PRO A 130 -19.12 -3.65 6.10
C PRO A 130 -17.98 -4.65 5.97
N THR A 131 -16.77 -4.12 5.77
CA THR A 131 -15.50 -4.86 5.70
C THR A 131 -14.97 -5.14 7.11
N ALA A 132 -14.84 -6.42 7.46
CA ALA A 132 -14.00 -6.82 8.58
C ALA A 132 -12.53 -6.62 8.19
N SER A 133 -11.82 -5.82 8.98
CA SER A 133 -10.44 -5.39 8.80
C SER A 133 -9.43 -6.50 9.09
N VAL A 134 -8.50 -6.71 8.16
CA VAL A 134 -7.20 -7.34 8.42
C VAL A 134 -6.16 -6.29 8.02
N PRO A 135 -5.15 -6.00 8.88
CA PRO A 135 -4.11 -5.03 8.55
C PRO A 135 -3.24 -5.64 7.45
N ALA A 136 -3.31 -5.07 6.26
CA ALA A 136 -2.35 -5.32 5.20
C ALA A 136 -1.83 -3.97 4.74
N LEU A 137 -0.52 -3.92 4.49
CA LEU A 137 0.40 -2.84 4.10
C LEU A 137 -0.06 -1.76 3.08
N SER A 138 -1.31 -1.75 2.66
CA SER A 138 -1.87 -0.65 1.89
C SER A 138 -2.45 0.37 2.86
N SER A 139 -1.94 1.60 2.81
CA SER A 139 -2.63 2.77 3.35
C SER A 139 -3.91 3.07 2.57
N SER A 140 -4.47 2.14 1.79
CA SER A 140 -5.69 2.36 1.01
C SER A 140 -6.52 1.10 0.78
N ASN A 141 -7.83 1.27 0.61
CA ASN A 141 -8.78 0.21 0.19
C ASN A 141 -8.76 -0.03 -1.34
N SER A 142 -7.61 0.15 -2.00
CA SER A 142 -7.46 0.03 -3.44
C SER A 142 -7.46 -1.42 -3.95
N ILE A 143 -8.10 -1.64 -5.11
CA ILE A 143 -8.22 -2.92 -5.79
C ILE A 143 -6.88 -3.34 -6.40
N PHE A 144 -6.15 -2.41 -7.02
CA PHE A 144 -4.96 -2.72 -7.81
C PHE A 144 -3.64 -2.32 -7.13
N LEU A 145 -3.58 -1.22 -6.36
CA LEU A 145 -2.35 -0.77 -5.69
C LEU A 145 -1.77 -1.80 -4.72
N TYR A 146 -2.61 -2.71 -4.22
CA TYR A 146 -2.24 -3.81 -3.33
C TYR A 146 -1.24 -4.82 -3.93
N TRP A 147 -1.14 -4.92 -5.26
CA TRP A 147 -0.44 -6.00 -5.94
C TRP A 147 0.97 -5.63 -6.39
N ASN A 148 1.71 -4.88 -5.59
CA ASN A 148 3.04 -4.35 -5.91
C ASN A 148 4.22 -5.35 -5.86
N MET A 149 3.95 -6.67 -5.84
CA MET A 149 5.01 -7.68 -5.85
C MET A 149 4.59 -8.99 -6.50
N PRO A 150 5.55 -9.76 -7.08
CA PRO A 150 5.28 -11.07 -7.65
C PRO A 150 4.86 -12.09 -6.59
N TYR A 151 4.28 -13.21 -7.02
CA TYR A 151 3.67 -14.19 -6.13
C TYR A 151 4.62 -14.78 -5.08
N GLY A 152 5.86 -15.12 -5.47
CA GLY A 152 6.87 -15.71 -4.59
C GLY A 152 7.25 -14.77 -3.44
N ALA A 153 7.42 -13.49 -3.76
CA ALA A 153 7.58 -12.40 -2.79
C ALA A 153 6.32 -12.27 -1.91
N MET A 154 5.13 -12.17 -2.51
CA MET A 154 3.87 -12.01 -1.78
C MET A 154 3.60 -13.14 -0.78
N LYS A 155 3.86 -14.39 -1.17
CA LYS A 155 3.70 -15.56 -0.31
C LYS A 155 4.60 -15.47 0.92
N ARG A 156 5.86 -15.05 0.76
CA ARG A 156 6.84 -14.94 1.85
C ARG A 156 6.58 -13.75 2.78
N SER A 157 5.93 -12.70 2.27
CA SER A 157 5.47 -11.54 3.05
C SER A 157 4.33 -11.92 4.00
N LYS A 158 3.39 -12.77 3.56
CA LYS A 158 2.17 -13.11 4.30
C LYS A 158 2.25 -14.51 4.90
N SER A 159 3.06 -14.66 5.95
CA SER A 159 3.15 -15.90 6.72
C SER A 159 1.85 -16.10 7.52
N GLY A 160 0.84 -16.70 6.91
CA GLY A 160 -0.46 -16.97 7.55
C GLY A 160 -1.60 -17.21 6.56
N VAL A 161 -1.94 -16.20 5.74
CA VAL A 161 -3.14 -16.25 4.86
C VAL A 161 -2.98 -17.24 3.70
N MET A 162 -1.75 -17.39 3.18
CA MET A 162 -1.49 -18.19 1.97
C MET A 162 -1.24 -19.68 2.24
N ASP A 163 -0.90 -20.07 3.47
CA ASP A 163 -0.53 -21.44 3.83
C ASP A 163 -1.69 -22.26 4.44
N HIS A 164 -2.90 -21.70 4.49
CA HIS A 164 -4.07 -22.48 4.86
C HIS A 164 -4.45 -23.45 3.73
N LEU A 165 -4.25 -24.74 4.01
CA LEU A 165 -4.88 -25.84 3.30
C LEU A 165 -6.39 -25.60 3.27
N SER A 166 -6.96 -25.67 2.06
CA SER A 166 -8.37 -25.41 1.79
C SER A 166 -9.29 -26.10 2.84
N PRO A 167 -10.09 -25.34 3.62
CA PRO A 167 -11.02 -25.92 4.58
C PRO A 167 -12.29 -26.36 3.84
N LEU A 168 -12.19 -27.43 3.08
CA LEU A 168 -13.36 -28.16 2.61
C LEU A 168 -13.19 -29.62 3.02
N GLY A 169 -13.51 -29.87 4.30
CA GLY A 169 -13.86 -31.20 4.77
C GLY A 169 -14.87 -31.83 3.81
N ALA A 170 -14.65 -33.10 3.49
CA ALA A 170 -15.44 -33.86 2.54
C ALA A 170 -16.94 -33.66 2.80
N ALA A 171 -17.62 -32.91 1.94
CA ALA A 171 -19.07 -32.87 1.93
C ALA A 171 -19.55 -34.30 1.64
N SER A 172 -20.25 -34.91 2.60
CA SER A 172 -20.85 -36.23 2.43
C SER A 172 -21.73 -36.24 1.19
N THR A 173 -21.33 -36.99 0.17
CA THR A 173 -22.13 -37.24 -1.02
C THR A 173 -23.45 -37.90 -0.59
N PRO A 174 -24.62 -37.33 -0.90
CA PRO A 174 -25.90 -38.01 -0.66
C PRO A 174 -25.89 -39.36 -1.39
N SER A 175 -26.43 -40.41 -0.75
CA SER A 175 -26.40 -41.81 -1.22
C SER A 175 -27.00 -42.06 -2.62
N ASP A 176 -27.66 -41.06 -3.21
CA ASP A 176 -28.35 -41.13 -4.51
C ASP A 176 -27.53 -40.63 -5.72
N ILE A 177 -26.26 -40.25 -5.53
CA ILE A 177 -25.43 -39.59 -6.55
C ILE A 177 -24.12 -40.37 -6.73
N LEU A 178 -23.94 -40.95 -7.92
CA LEU A 178 -22.70 -41.59 -8.31
C LEU A 178 -21.86 -40.61 -9.14
N VAL A 179 -20.64 -40.34 -8.68
CA VAL A 179 -19.67 -39.47 -9.35
C VAL A 179 -18.49 -40.33 -9.78
N THR A 180 -18.48 -40.78 -11.03
CA THR A 180 -17.40 -41.60 -11.59
C THR A 180 -16.27 -40.71 -12.09
N THR A 181 -15.06 -40.95 -11.57
CA THR A 181 -13.82 -40.32 -12.03
C THR A 181 -12.91 -41.46 -12.51
N PRO A 182 -12.40 -41.46 -13.77
CA PRO A 182 -11.50 -42.54 -14.21
C PRO A 182 -10.16 -42.52 -13.45
N PRO A 183 -9.51 -43.67 -13.20
CA PRO A 183 -8.18 -43.72 -12.60
C PRO A 183 -7.08 -43.22 -13.56
N VAL A 184 -6.01 -42.66 -12.98
CA VAL A 184 -4.94 -41.91 -13.67
C VAL A 184 -4.02 -42.78 -14.55
N ASN A 185 -4.08 -44.11 -14.46
CA ASN A 185 -3.20 -45.01 -15.22
C ASN A 185 -4.01 -45.94 -16.14
N ALA A 186 -4.29 -45.49 -17.35
CA ALA A 186 -4.62 -46.38 -18.47
C ALA A 186 -4.10 -45.74 -19.77
N ASN A 187 -2.97 -46.25 -20.26
CA ASN A 187 -2.43 -45.90 -21.57
C ASN A 187 -3.37 -46.42 -22.66
N SER A 188 -4.14 -45.53 -23.28
CA SER A 188 -4.69 -45.72 -24.63
C SER A 188 -5.04 -44.36 -25.28
N PRO A 189 -4.74 -44.17 -26.57
CA PRO A 189 -4.82 -42.87 -27.22
C PRO A 189 -6.25 -42.58 -27.69
N GLN A 190 -7.05 -41.91 -26.87
CA GLN A 190 -8.28 -41.26 -27.35
C GLN A 190 -8.47 -39.89 -26.68
N THR A 191 -8.70 -38.90 -27.53
CA THR A 191 -9.02 -37.50 -27.27
C THR A 191 -10.14 -37.32 -26.24
N HIS A 192 -9.79 -37.16 -24.95
CA HIS A 192 -10.76 -36.74 -23.93
C HIS A 192 -10.85 -35.21 -23.89
N THR A 193 -11.72 -34.66 -24.74
CA THR A 193 -12.21 -33.29 -24.59
C THR A 193 -12.87 -33.13 -23.21
N SER A 194 -12.46 -32.10 -22.45
CA SER A 194 -13.11 -31.73 -21.19
C SER A 194 -14.64 -31.67 -21.40
N SER A 195 -15.43 -32.36 -20.56
CA SER A 195 -16.88 -32.38 -20.74
C SER A 195 -17.45 -30.95 -20.72
N LEU A 196 -18.44 -30.67 -21.57
CA LEU A 196 -19.04 -29.33 -21.67
C LEU A 196 -19.64 -28.81 -20.35
N LEU A 197 -20.01 -29.72 -19.44
CA LEU A 197 -20.43 -29.37 -18.08
C LEU A 197 -19.25 -28.87 -17.22
N ALA A 198 -18.08 -29.50 -17.31
CA ALA A 198 -16.88 -29.04 -16.62
C ALA A 198 -16.47 -27.64 -17.12
N ALA A 199 -16.58 -27.39 -18.43
CA ALA A 199 -16.37 -26.06 -19.00
C ALA A 199 -17.38 -25.01 -18.46
N ASP A 200 -18.68 -25.34 -18.43
CA ASP A 200 -19.72 -24.45 -17.87
C ASP A 200 -19.51 -24.17 -16.36
N LEU A 201 -19.02 -25.17 -15.59
CA LEU A 201 -18.68 -25.02 -14.17
C LEU A 201 -17.44 -24.16 -13.93
N ARG A 202 -16.38 -24.32 -14.73
CA ARG A 202 -15.17 -23.49 -14.67
C ARG A 202 -15.49 -22.03 -14.98
N MET A 203 -16.26 -21.78 -16.03
CA MET A 203 -16.74 -20.44 -16.38
C MET A 203 -17.54 -19.82 -15.24
N LYS A 204 -18.45 -20.57 -14.60
CA LYS A 204 -19.19 -20.05 -13.44
C LYS A 204 -18.27 -19.70 -12.27
N LYS A 205 -17.30 -20.56 -11.95
CA LYS A 205 -16.31 -20.31 -10.87
C LYS A 205 -15.50 -19.04 -11.16
N ALA A 206 -15.08 -18.84 -12.41
CA ALA A 206 -14.34 -17.66 -12.85
C ALA A 206 -15.15 -16.36 -12.75
N VAL A 207 -16.45 -16.42 -13.04
CA VAL A 207 -17.38 -15.29 -12.87
C VAL A 207 -17.64 -15.00 -11.38
N ASP A 208 -17.94 -16.03 -10.57
CA ASP A 208 -18.13 -15.89 -9.12
C ASP A 208 -16.89 -15.24 -8.47
N ARG A 209 -15.69 -15.62 -8.93
CA ARG A 209 -14.40 -15.01 -8.51
C ARG A 209 -14.24 -13.56 -8.95
N ALA A 210 -14.62 -13.22 -10.18
CA ALA A 210 -14.57 -11.83 -10.66
C ALA A 210 -15.42 -10.91 -9.77
N HIS A 211 -16.55 -11.42 -9.26
CA HIS A 211 -17.38 -10.67 -8.32
C HIS A 211 -16.76 -10.51 -6.94
N LEU A 212 -16.06 -11.53 -6.42
CA LEU A 212 -15.31 -11.39 -5.17
C LEU A 212 -14.20 -10.35 -5.31
N PHE A 213 -13.50 -10.33 -6.44
CA PHE A 213 -12.44 -9.36 -6.74
C PHE A 213 -12.98 -7.93 -6.82
N VAL A 214 -14.00 -7.69 -7.65
CA VAL A 214 -14.62 -6.36 -7.84
C VAL A 214 -15.26 -5.83 -6.55
N ALA A 215 -15.72 -6.72 -5.66
CA ALA A 215 -16.30 -6.34 -4.37
C ALA A 215 -15.24 -6.09 -3.28
N GLY A 216 -13.94 -6.06 -3.59
CA GLY A 216 -12.86 -5.86 -2.61
C GLY A 216 -12.68 -7.02 -1.62
N ARG A 217 -13.35 -8.17 -1.82
CA ARG A 217 -13.27 -9.34 -0.94
C ARG A 217 -12.03 -10.18 -1.28
N HIS A 218 -10.85 -9.57 -1.19
CA HIS A 218 -9.58 -10.17 -1.60
C HIS A 218 -9.26 -11.47 -0.85
N ASP A 219 -9.61 -11.56 0.44
CA ASP A 219 -9.43 -12.77 1.24
C ASP A 219 -10.23 -13.95 0.69
N ASP A 220 -11.53 -13.75 0.47
CA ASP A 220 -12.40 -14.80 -0.08
C ASP A 220 -12.01 -15.15 -1.52
N PHE A 221 -11.59 -14.14 -2.29
CA PHE A 221 -11.07 -14.30 -3.64
C PHE A 221 -9.85 -15.23 -3.66
N ILE A 222 -8.83 -14.95 -2.83
CA ILE A 222 -7.61 -15.76 -2.70
C ILE A 222 -7.94 -17.17 -2.17
N ARG A 223 -8.77 -17.27 -1.13
CA ARG A 223 -9.18 -18.57 -0.54
C ARG A 223 -9.94 -19.46 -1.52
N SER A 224 -10.59 -18.87 -2.53
CA SER A 224 -11.30 -19.63 -3.56
C SER A 224 -10.39 -20.39 -4.53
N MET A 225 -9.08 -20.12 -4.52
CA MET A 225 -8.09 -20.61 -5.49
C MET A 225 -7.16 -21.68 -4.92
N ASP A 226 -6.77 -22.63 -5.76
CA ASP A 226 -5.64 -23.52 -5.46
C ASP A 226 -4.29 -22.81 -5.63
N GLN A 227 -3.19 -23.48 -5.27
CA GLN A 227 -1.85 -22.87 -5.30
C GLN A 227 -1.43 -22.41 -6.71
N GLY A 228 -1.74 -23.18 -7.76
CA GLY A 228 -1.40 -22.83 -9.13
C GLY A 228 -2.23 -21.64 -9.62
N GLU A 229 -3.53 -21.66 -9.34
CA GLU A 229 -4.44 -20.55 -9.64
C GLU A 229 -4.03 -19.26 -8.91
N ARG A 230 -3.65 -19.34 -7.63
CA ARG A 230 -3.14 -18.17 -6.87
C ARG A 230 -1.88 -17.60 -7.49
N ARG A 231 -0.95 -18.46 -7.91
CA ARG A 231 0.30 -18.02 -8.55
C ARG A 231 0.01 -17.25 -9.84
N SER A 232 -0.79 -17.82 -10.74
CA SER A 232 -1.13 -17.16 -12.00
C SER A 232 -1.88 -15.84 -11.77
N MET A 233 -2.84 -15.82 -10.84
CA MET A 233 -3.61 -14.61 -10.54
C MET A 233 -2.76 -13.51 -9.93
N SER A 234 -1.94 -13.82 -8.92
CA SER A 234 -1.08 -12.83 -8.28
C SER A 234 -0.01 -12.29 -9.22
N THR A 235 0.54 -13.14 -10.09
CA THR A 235 1.50 -12.70 -11.11
C THR A 235 0.83 -11.75 -12.10
N TRP A 236 -0.37 -12.08 -12.57
CA TRP A 236 -1.13 -11.22 -13.47
C TRP A 236 -1.48 -9.85 -12.84
N LEU A 237 -1.92 -9.84 -11.57
CA LEU A 237 -2.22 -8.59 -10.85
C LEU A 237 -0.97 -7.73 -10.63
N TYR A 238 0.18 -8.35 -10.36
CA TYR A 238 1.45 -7.65 -10.28
C TYR A 238 1.87 -7.06 -11.63
N GLN A 239 1.70 -7.80 -12.72
CA GLN A 239 1.99 -7.28 -14.06
C GLN A 239 1.09 -6.08 -14.40
N PHE A 240 -0.20 -6.12 -14.02
CA PHE A 240 -1.10 -4.98 -14.17
C PHE A 240 -0.70 -3.78 -13.31
N TRP A 241 -0.31 -4.03 -12.05
CA TRP A 241 0.22 -2.99 -11.16
C TRP A 241 1.46 -2.32 -11.76
N PHE A 242 2.42 -3.12 -12.23
CA PHE A 242 3.67 -2.62 -12.80
C PHE A 242 3.45 -1.84 -14.09
N TYR A 243 2.56 -2.33 -14.96
CA TYR A 243 2.09 -1.60 -16.13
C TYR A 243 1.48 -0.24 -15.76
N SER A 244 0.58 -0.22 -14.78
CA SER A 244 -0.12 1.01 -14.36
C SER A 244 0.85 2.01 -13.75
N PHE A 245 1.78 1.54 -12.91
CA PHE A 245 2.87 2.33 -12.34
C PHE A 245 3.76 2.94 -13.43
N LYS A 246 4.26 2.13 -14.37
CA LYS A 246 5.09 2.61 -15.50
C LYS A 246 4.34 3.62 -16.36
N SER A 247 3.08 3.33 -16.67
CA SER A 247 2.22 4.21 -17.47
C SER A 247 1.98 5.55 -16.78
N ALA A 248 1.76 5.57 -15.46
CA ALA A 248 1.59 6.79 -14.69
C ALA A 248 2.89 7.60 -14.59
N LYS A 249 3.99 6.96 -14.17
CA LYS A 249 5.31 7.59 -13.98
C LYS A 249 5.82 8.31 -15.23
N TYR A 250 5.56 7.73 -16.39
CA TYR A 250 6.01 8.27 -17.68
C TYR A 250 4.89 8.87 -18.51
N TRP A 251 3.70 9.08 -17.94
CA TRP A 251 2.59 9.69 -18.66
C TRP A 251 3.00 11.05 -19.25
N GLY A 252 2.74 11.24 -20.55
CA GLY A 252 3.15 12.43 -21.29
C GLY A 252 4.53 12.35 -21.96
N ARG A 253 5.26 11.23 -21.84
CA ARG A 253 6.55 10.99 -22.52
C ARG A 253 6.81 9.50 -22.77
N GLY A 254 7.73 9.17 -23.67
CA GLY A 254 8.15 7.79 -23.94
C GLY A 254 7.10 6.91 -24.63
N PRO A 255 7.12 5.58 -24.45
CA PRO A 255 6.18 4.67 -25.09
C PRO A 255 4.73 4.93 -24.68
N ARG A 256 3.84 5.03 -25.68
CA ARG A 256 2.38 5.18 -25.44
C ARG A 256 1.74 3.88 -24.96
N GLU A 257 2.15 2.75 -25.54
CA GLU A 257 1.61 1.44 -25.23
C GLU A 257 2.69 0.60 -24.57
N TRP A 258 2.43 0.15 -23.34
CA TRP A 258 3.32 -0.69 -22.58
C TRP A 258 2.88 -2.15 -22.70
N THR A 259 3.55 -2.90 -23.57
CA THR A 259 3.32 -4.35 -23.73
C THR A 259 4.14 -5.16 -22.73
N ALA A 260 3.79 -6.44 -22.56
CA ALA A 260 4.56 -7.36 -21.71
C ALA A 260 6.07 -7.40 -22.06
N ASP A 261 6.40 -7.34 -23.35
CA ASP A 261 7.77 -7.33 -23.87
C ASP A 261 8.52 -6.05 -23.49
N LEU A 262 7.88 -4.88 -23.68
CA LEU A 262 8.44 -3.58 -23.30
C LEU A 262 8.63 -3.45 -21.78
N LEU A 263 7.74 -4.06 -21.01
CA LEU A 263 7.85 -4.15 -19.56
C LEU A 263 8.89 -5.19 -19.13
N GLY A 264 9.40 -6.01 -20.04
CA GLY A 264 10.50 -6.94 -19.82
C GLY A 264 10.17 -8.05 -18.83
N PHE A 265 8.92 -8.53 -18.76
CA PHE A 265 8.54 -9.54 -17.77
C PHE A 265 9.29 -10.87 -17.91
N ASP A 266 9.71 -11.22 -19.13
CA ASP A 266 10.47 -12.44 -19.38
C ASP A 266 11.88 -12.42 -18.76
N ASN A 267 12.43 -11.24 -18.50
CA ASN A 267 13.74 -11.06 -17.87
C ASN A 267 13.72 -11.31 -16.35
N PHE A 268 12.53 -11.37 -15.74
CA PHE A 268 12.36 -11.43 -14.27
C PHE A 268 11.50 -12.62 -13.84
N ASN A 269 11.65 -13.76 -14.50
CA ASN A 269 10.94 -14.99 -14.14
C ASN A 269 11.33 -15.49 -12.74
N GLU A 270 10.32 -15.80 -11.92
CA GLU A 270 10.54 -16.34 -10.57
C GLU A 270 11.37 -17.63 -10.61
N VAL A 271 12.48 -17.66 -9.87
CA VAL A 271 13.29 -18.87 -9.71
C VAL A 271 12.45 -19.91 -8.94
N VAL A 272 11.96 -20.93 -9.65
CA VAL A 272 11.17 -22.00 -9.05
C VAL A 272 12.11 -22.87 -8.20
N SER A 273 12.13 -22.66 -6.89
CA SER A 273 12.66 -23.67 -5.97
C SER A 273 11.72 -24.87 -5.96
N SER A 274 11.92 -25.81 -6.88
CA SER A 274 11.29 -27.13 -6.82
C SER A 274 11.78 -27.86 -5.56
N PRO A 275 10.91 -28.44 -4.73
CA PRO A 275 11.35 -29.40 -3.72
C PRO A 275 12.03 -30.57 -4.44
N LEU A 276 13.26 -30.88 -4.07
CA LEU A 276 13.94 -32.08 -4.55
C LEU A 276 13.05 -33.31 -4.29
N PRO A 277 12.87 -34.21 -5.28
CA PRO A 277 12.03 -35.37 -5.11
C PRO A 277 12.76 -36.39 -4.22
N GLY A 278 12.24 -36.60 -3.01
CA GLY A 278 12.61 -37.74 -2.17
C GLY A 278 13.27 -37.38 -0.85
N THR A 279 12.51 -36.87 0.10
CA THR A 279 12.80 -37.14 1.52
C THR A 279 11.48 -37.20 2.30
N PRO A 280 11.21 -38.25 3.09
CA PRO A 280 9.93 -38.37 3.79
C PRO A 280 9.83 -37.32 4.89
N ALA A 281 8.67 -36.67 4.99
CA ALA A 281 8.33 -35.80 6.12
C ALA A 281 8.23 -36.64 7.40
N SER A 282 9.26 -36.58 8.25
CA SER A 282 9.24 -37.09 9.62
C SER A 282 9.32 -35.91 10.60
N GLN A 283 8.20 -35.72 11.29
CA GLN A 283 8.03 -35.20 12.65
C GLN A 283 9.23 -34.48 13.30
N PHE A 284 9.18 -33.14 13.32
CA PHE A 284 9.77 -32.36 14.41
C PHE A 284 8.77 -31.29 14.88
N ASN A 285 7.87 -31.72 15.77
CA ASN A 285 7.15 -30.84 16.68
C ASN A 285 7.97 -30.76 17.97
N THR A 286 8.82 -29.74 18.10
CA THR A 286 9.24 -29.18 19.39
C THR A 286 9.83 -27.79 19.15
N VAL A 287 8.97 -26.78 19.19
CA VAL A 287 9.38 -25.37 19.25
C VAL A 287 9.70 -25.06 20.71
N SER A 288 10.99 -24.89 21.03
CA SER A 288 11.42 -24.19 22.23
C SER A 288 11.40 -22.69 21.93
N TYR A 289 10.55 -21.97 22.65
CA TYR A 289 10.51 -20.51 22.65
C TYR A 289 11.72 -19.98 23.42
N HIS A 290 12.72 -19.45 22.71
CA HIS A 290 13.65 -18.49 23.29
C HIS A 290 13.83 -17.30 22.33
N ASN A 291 13.31 -16.16 22.76
CA ASN A 291 13.53 -14.85 22.17
C ASN A 291 14.96 -14.38 22.47
N SER A 292 15.76 -14.17 21.42
CA SER A 292 16.91 -13.27 21.45
C SER A 292 17.11 -12.64 20.06
N PRO A 293 17.48 -11.35 19.95
CA PRO A 293 17.35 -10.57 18.72
C PRO A 293 18.66 -10.47 17.91
N SER A 294 19.54 -11.46 17.96
CA SER A 294 20.89 -11.33 17.37
C SER A 294 21.18 -12.16 16.11
N ASP A 295 20.27 -13.00 15.63
CA ASP A 295 20.52 -13.81 14.43
C ASP A 295 19.52 -13.47 13.32
N VAL A 296 19.69 -12.29 12.72
CA VAL A 296 19.22 -12.07 11.35
C VAL A 296 20.15 -12.90 10.46
N ILE A 297 19.59 -13.96 9.88
CA ILE A 297 20.18 -14.84 8.86
C ILE A 297 21.32 -14.16 8.11
N MET A 298 22.57 -14.44 8.50
CA MET A 298 23.71 -14.28 7.62
C MET A 298 23.47 -15.25 6.46
N THR A 299 22.95 -14.72 5.36
CA THR A 299 22.96 -15.43 4.09
C THR A 299 24.43 -15.66 3.73
N SER A 300 24.81 -16.93 3.57
CA SER A 300 26.11 -17.29 3.02
C SER A 300 26.32 -16.55 1.69
N PRO A 301 27.56 -16.16 1.34
CA PRO A 301 27.85 -15.40 0.13
C PRO A 301 27.70 -16.31 -1.10
N GLY A 302 26.46 -16.51 -1.55
CA GLY A 302 26.19 -17.04 -2.88
C GLY A 302 26.38 -15.90 -3.86
N THR A 303 27.56 -15.82 -4.48
CA THR A 303 27.91 -15.04 -5.69
C THR A 303 26.80 -14.10 -6.20
N GLU A 304 26.57 -13.00 -5.49
CA GLU A 304 25.80 -11.89 -6.03
C GLU A 304 26.73 -11.18 -7.02
N ASN A 305 26.35 -11.14 -8.30
CA ASN A 305 27.09 -10.36 -9.28
C ASN A 305 27.05 -8.88 -8.84
N PRO A 306 28.19 -8.22 -8.56
CA PRO A 306 28.27 -6.84 -8.08
C PRO A 306 27.55 -5.83 -9.00
N SER A 307 27.37 -6.19 -10.27
CA SER A 307 26.67 -5.41 -11.28
C SER A 307 25.16 -5.20 -11.05
N ASN A 308 24.57 -5.76 -9.99
CA ASN A 308 23.13 -5.61 -9.70
C ASN A 308 22.84 -4.76 -8.44
N ASN A 309 23.86 -4.26 -7.75
CA ASN A 309 23.65 -3.42 -6.57
C ASN A 309 23.40 -1.97 -7.00
N PRO A 310 22.51 -1.24 -6.31
CA PRO A 310 22.37 0.20 -6.54
C PRO A 310 23.67 0.91 -6.16
N THR A 311 23.93 2.03 -6.83
CA THR A 311 25.04 2.91 -6.46
C THR A 311 24.87 3.40 -5.02
N PRO A 312 25.95 3.54 -4.22
CA PRO A 312 25.87 4.15 -2.89
C PRO A 312 25.67 5.68 -2.95
N LEU A 313 25.76 6.27 -4.14
CA LEU A 313 25.71 7.71 -4.37
C LEU A 313 24.27 8.19 -4.66
N CYS A 314 23.81 9.16 -3.87
CA CYS A 314 22.44 9.71 -3.98
C CYS A 314 22.23 10.53 -5.26
N ARG A 315 20.99 10.58 -5.74
CA ARG A 315 20.51 11.66 -6.61
C ARG A 315 19.88 12.76 -5.76
N TRP A 316 19.56 13.91 -6.33
CA TRP A 316 18.93 15.01 -5.59
C TRP A 316 18.08 15.92 -6.48
N SER A 317 17.15 16.60 -5.85
CA SER A 317 16.35 17.66 -6.44
C SER A 317 16.80 19.03 -5.94
N ILE A 318 16.71 20.03 -6.80
CA ILE A 318 17.05 21.43 -6.52
C ILE A 318 15.84 22.28 -6.87
N HIS A 319 15.21 22.89 -5.87
CA HIS A 319 14.17 23.88 -6.12
C HIS A 319 14.78 25.15 -6.70
N VAL A 320 14.25 25.59 -7.83
CA VAL A 320 14.69 26.79 -8.54
C VAL A 320 13.54 27.78 -8.68
N ARG A 321 13.87 29.07 -8.71
CA ARG A 321 12.89 30.10 -9.00
C ARG A 321 12.29 29.87 -10.38
N ASN A 322 10.96 29.87 -10.45
CA ASN A 322 10.28 29.95 -11.73
C ASN A 322 10.48 31.37 -12.26
N ILE A 323 11.31 31.51 -13.29
CA ILE A 323 11.54 32.82 -13.91
C ILE A 323 10.60 32.87 -15.11
N PRO A 324 9.66 33.82 -15.22
CA PRO A 324 8.88 33.98 -16.43
C PRO A 324 9.82 34.36 -17.58
N TYR A 325 10.13 33.40 -18.45
CA TYR A 325 10.95 33.61 -19.63
C TYR A 325 10.10 33.37 -20.89
N THR A 326 10.34 34.17 -21.93
CA THR A 326 9.83 33.83 -23.26
C THR A 326 10.58 32.60 -23.72
N ARG A 327 9.89 31.46 -23.79
CA ARG A 327 10.47 30.20 -24.27
C ARG A 327 10.94 30.39 -25.70
N VAL A 328 12.22 30.67 -25.88
CA VAL A 328 12.88 30.53 -27.18
C VAL A 328 12.87 29.03 -27.43
N ALA A 329 12.25 28.60 -28.53
CA ALA A 329 12.27 27.19 -28.90
C ALA A 329 13.73 26.76 -28.94
N SER A 330 14.11 25.83 -28.06
CA SER A 330 15.42 25.17 -28.17
C SER A 330 15.55 24.72 -29.63
N PRO A 331 16.72 24.92 -30.27
CA PRO A 331 16.92 24.40 -31.61
C PRO A 331 16.49 22.92 -31.58
N PRO A 332 15.59 22.50 -32.50
CA PRO A 332 15.05 21.16 -32.45
C PRO A 332 16.22 20.19 -32.35
N ARG A 333 16.22 19.33 -31.32
CA ARG A 333 17.16 18.21 -31.26
C ARG A 333 17.10 17.55 -32.64
N PRO A 334 18.26 17.23 -33.26
CA PRO A 334 18.30 16.67 -34.60
C PRO A 334 17.22 15.59 -34.74
N GLN A 335 16.47 15.61 -35.84
CA GLN A 335 15.44 14.58 -36.08
C GLN A 335 16.02 13.16 -36.07
N ASP A 336 17.36 13.05 -36.18
CA ASP A 336 18.13 11.82 -36.18
C ASP A 336 18.57 11.32 -34.79
N GLU A 337 18.31 12.05 -33.70
CA GLU A 337 18.49 11.50 -32.34
C GLU A 337 17.36 10.53 -32.04
N VAL A 338 17.66 9.24 -32.20
CA VAL A 338 16.76 8.12 -31.91
C VAL A 338 16.49 8.08 -30.41
N GLU A 339 15.21 8.18 -30.01
CA GLU A 339 14.79 7.93 -28.64
C GLU A 339 15.15 6.47 -28.28
N ASP A 340 15.97 6.28 -27.26
CA ASP A 340 16.25 4.94 -26.75
C ASP A 340 15.11 4.54 -25.82
N ILE A 341 14.39 3.49 -26.20
CA ILE A 341 13.26 2.96 -25.43
C ILE A 341 13.65 2.45 -24.04
N ASN A 342 14.94 2.25 -23.79
CA ASN A 342 15.48 1.83 -22.50
C ASN A 342 16.03 3.00 -21.66
N ASP A 343 16.13 4.20 -22.25
CA ASP A 343 16.62 5.40 -21.56
C ASP A 343 15.51 6.47 -21.45
N PRO A 344 14.85 6.57 -20.29
CA PRO A 344 13.83 7.58 -20.05
C PRO A 344 14.29 9.03 -20.20
N GLU A 345 15.59 9.32 -20.03
CA GLU A 345 16.14 10.68 -20.18
C GLU A 345 16.20 11.11 -21.66
N SER A 346 16.15 10.15 -22.58
CA SER A 346 16.12 10.41 -24.02
C SER A 346 14.73 10.82 -24.55
N TRP A 347 13.65 10.53 -23.81
CA TRP A 347 12.27 10.66 -24.31
C TRP A 347 11.78 12.10 -24.38
N ARG A 348 11.10 12.42 -25.49
CA ARG A 348 10.45 13.72 -25.68
C ARG A 348 9.03 13.71 -25.09
N ALA A 349 8.54 14.91 -24.79
CA ALA A 349 7.14 15.10 -24.42
C ALA A 349 6.22 14.72 -25.59
N TRP A 350 5.08 14.13 -25.27
CA TRP A 350 4.06 13.76 -26.25
C TRP A 350 3.42 15.00 -26.89
N PRO A 351 3.09 14.93 -28.19
CA PRO A 351 2.15 15.87 -28.79
C PRO A 351 0.80 15.79 -28.10
N GLU A 352 0.06 16.90 -28.05
CA GLU A 352 -1.24 16.99 -27.38
C GLU A 352 -2.26 15.95 -27.91
N ALA A 353 -2.22 15.65 -29.22
CA ALA A 353 -3.06 14.62 -29.84
C ALA A 353 -2.80 13.19 -29.30
N TRP A 354 -1.66 12.95 -28.65
CA TRP A 354 -1.29 11.64 -28.08
C TRP A 354 -1.72 11.48 -26.62
N MET A 355 -2.20 12.56 -26.00
CA MET A 355 -2.77 12.54 -24.64
C MET A 355 -4.11 11.79 -24.59
N GLN A 356 -4.73 11.53 -25.75
CA GLN A 356 -5.93 10.71 -25.88
C GLN A 356 -5.59 9.24 -26.23
N PRO A 357 -6.34 8.25 -25.67
CA PRO A 357 -7.38 8.41 -24.66
C PRO A 357 -6.80 8.77 -23.28
N GLU A 358 -7.65 9.30 -22.40
CA GLU A 358 -7.32 9.63 -21.00
C GLU A 358 -6.70 8.45 -20.24
N PHE A 359 -5.97 8.75 -19.17
CA PHE A 359 -5.21 7.75 -18.43
C PHE A 359 -6.09 6.62 -17.87
N GLN A 360 -7.23 6.96 -17.27
CA GLN A 360 -8.22 6.01 -16.75
C GLN A 360 -8.72 5.09 -17.87
N GLU A 361 -9.04 5.65 -19.03
CA GLU A 361 -9.47 4.86 -20.17
C GLU A 361 -8.35 3.93 -20.66
N ARG A 362 -7.08 4.37 -20.63
CA ARG A 362 -5.95 3.50 -20.98
C ARG A 362 -5.77 2.33 -20.01
N LEU A 363 -5.95 2.55 -18.71
CA LEU A 363 -5.95 1.48 -17.70
C LEU A 363 -7.08 0.47 -17.98
N ARG A 364 -8.29 0.95 -18.27
CA ARG A 364 -9.45 0.11 -18.61
C ARG A 364 -9.22 -0.70 -19.89
N ASN A 365 -8.72 -0.06 -20.93
CA ASN A 365 -8.52 -0.68 -22.25
C ASN A 365 -7.49 -1.80 -22.15
N ASN A 366 -6.38 -1.57 -21.46
CA ASN A 366 -5.35 -2.59 -21.25
C ASN A 366 -5.82 -3.73 -20.35
N LEU A 367 -6.69 -3.47 -19.37
CA LEU A 367 -7.33 -4.53 -18.58
C LEU A 367 -8.21 -5.45 -19.46
N ALA A 368 -8.80 -4.92 -20.53
CA ALA A 368 -9.62 -5.67 -21.47
C ALA A 368 -8.78 -6.40 -22.55
N SER A 369 -7.75 -5.74 -23.10
CA SER A 369 -6.91 -6.31 -24.16
C SER A 369 -5.88 -7.30 -23.63
N ASN A 370 -5.40 -7.11 -22.39
CA ASN A 370 -4.38 -7.91 -21.73
C ASN A 370 -2.97 -7.80 -22.35
N ASP A 371 -2.70 -6.77 -23.15
CA ASP A 371 -1.43 -6.60 -23.86
C ASP A 371 -0.23 -6.38 -22.90
N PHE A 372 -0.51 -5.93 -21.68
CA PHE A 372 0.48 -5.74 -20.63
C PHE A 372 1.02 -7.06 -20.05
N SER A 373 0.37 -8.21 -20.27
CA SER A 373 0.70 -9.46 -19.57
C SER A 373 1.17 -10.57 -20.51
N ASN A 374 2.17 -11.35 -20.08
CA ASN A 374 2.57 -12.58 -20.77
C ASN A 374 1.72 -13.81 -20.36
N ILE A 375 0.67 -13.61 -19.54
CA ILE A 375 -0.27 -14.66 -19.12
C ILE A 375 -1.53 -14.59 -19.97
N ASP A 376 -1.85 -15.68 -20.67
CA ASP A 376 -3.08 -15.81 -21.46
C ASP A 376 -4.32 -15.73 -20.55
N THR A 377 -5.29 -14.89 -20.94
CA THR A 377 -6.59 -14.75 -20.26
C THR A 377 -7.35 -16.07 -20.06
N ILE A 378 -7.13 -17.07 -20.91
CA ILE A 378 -7.75 -18.41 -20.79
C ILE A 378 -7.16 -19.19 -19.61
N ALA A 379 -5.90 -18.93 -19.25
CA ALA A 379 -5.22 -19.56 -18.14
C ALA A 379 -5.59 -18.94 -16.77
N LEU A 380 -6.27 -17.79 -16.76
CA LEU A 380 -6.60 -17.09 -15.54
C LEU A 380 -7.79 -17.73 -14.80
N PRO A 381 -7.75 -17.78 -13.45
CA PRO A 381 -8.82 -18.35 -12.65
C PRO A 381 -10.06 -17.44 -12.54
N VAL A 382 -10.05 -16.28 -13.21
CA VAL A 382 -11.07 -15.23 -13.17
C VAL A 382 -11.56 -14.88 -14.57
N ALA A 383 -12.81 -14.45 -14.69
CA ALA A 383 -13.34 -13.95 -15.95
C ALA A 383 -12.89 -12.48 -16.16
N VAL A 384 -11.73 -12.25 -16.77
CA VAL A 384 -11.14 -10.91 -17.01
C VAL A 384 -12.13 -9.96 -17.67
N ASN A 385 -12.86 -10.42 -18.69
CA ASN A 385 -13.91 -9.63 -19.35
C ASN A 385 -15.00 -9.12 -18.40
N GLN A 386 -15.28 -9.81 -17.28
CA GLN A 386 -16.20 -9.29 -16.26
C GLN A 386 -15.56 -8.24 -15.36
N VAL A 387 -14.25 -8.36 -15.09
CA VAL A 387 -13.48 -7.35 -14.35
C VAL A 387 -13.38 -6.07 -15.18
N ALA A 388 -13.01 -6.16 -16.45
CA ALA A 388 -12.95 -5.01 -17.36
C ALA A 388 -14.31 -4.30 -17.52
N ARG A 389 -15.40 -5.06 -17.67
CA ARG A 389 -16.76 -4.50 -17.69
C ARG A 389 -17.20 -3.88 -16.38
N ALA A 390 -16.69 -4.36 -15.25
CA ALA A 390 -16.96 -3.74 -13.96
C ALA A 390 -16.23 -2.39 -13.85
N ALA A 391 -14.96 -2.34 -14.25
CA ALA A 391 -14.19 -1.10 -14.31
C ALA A 391 -14.86 -0.05 -15.21
N GLU A 392 -15.35 -0.45 -16.39
CA GLU A 392 -16.13 0.42 -17.29
C GLU A 392 -17.39 1.00 -16.64
N LYS A 393 -18.05 0.23 -15.77
CA LYS A 393 -19.27 0.66 -15.07
C LYS A 393 -18.98 1.46 -13.79
N SER A 394 -17.72 1.60 -13.41
CA SER A 394 -17.31 2.23 -12.16
C SER A 394 -16.19 3.26 -12.40
N PRO A 395 -16.43 4.30 -13.23
CA PRO A 395 -15.39 5.28 -13.58
C PRO A 395 -14.82 6.00 -12.35
N LYS A 396 -15.63 6.26 -11.32
CA LYS A 396 -15.17 6.85 -10.05
C LYS A 396 -14.12 6.01 -9.33
N VAL A 397 -14.30 4.69 -9.30
CA VAL A 397 -13.33 3.78 -8.67
C VAL A 397 -12.02 3.79 -9.46
N LEU A 398 -12.13 3.80 -10.79
CA LEU A 398 -10.94 3.84 -11.67
C LEU A 398 -10.18 5.17 -11.57
N LEU A 399 -10.89 6.28 -11.35
CA LEU A 399 -10.28 7.58 -11.08
C LEU A 399 -9.47 7.56 -9.76
N VAL A 400 -10.01 6.97 -8.68
CA VAL A 400 -9.26 6.80 -7.42
C VAL A 400 -8.00 5.96 -7.62
N GLU A 401 -8.09 4.85 -8.36
CA GLU A 401 -6.93 4.02 -8.70
C GLU A 401 -5.90 4.81 -9.53
N ALA A 402 -6.35 5.59 -10.51
CA ALA A 402 -5.49 6.43 -11.35
C ALA A 402 -4.76 7.50 -10.53
N ILE A 403 -5.44 8.15 -9.59
CA ILE A 403 -4.83 9.09 -8.64
C ILE A 403 -3.76 8.37 -7.83
N GLY A 404 -4.07 7.19 -7.28
CA GLY A 404 -3.09 6.39 -6.55
C GLY A 404 -1.85 6.05 -7.38
N PHE A 405 -2.01 5.64 -8.64
CA PHE A 405 -0.88 5.37 -9.54
C PHE A 405 -0.08 6.62 -9.88
N SER A 406 -0.74 7.79 -10.03
CA SER A 406 -0.03 9.06 -10.26
C SER A 406 0.80 9.50 -9.05
N ILE A 407 0.31 9.24 -7.83
CA ILE A 407 1.05 9.49 -6.57
C ILE A 407 2.28 8.58 -6.49
N ILE A 408 2.10 7.26 -6.63
CA ILE A 408 3.22 6.32 -6.49
C ILE A 408 4.20 6.40 -7.65
N GLY A 409 3.76 6.84 -8.84
CA GLY A 409 4.60 7.11 -10.00
C GLY A 409 5.27 8.48 -9.98
N HIS A 410 5.04 9.29 -8.94
CA HIS A 410 5.61 10.63 -8.76
C HIS A 410 5.33 11.59 -9.93
N ASN A 411 4.21 11.40 -10.65
CA ASN A 411 3.86 12.24 -11.80
C ASN A 411 2.92 13.36 -11.37
N ARG A 412 3.51 14.52 -11.03
CA ARG A 412 2.77 15.70 -10.57
C ARG A 412 1.77 16.22 -11.59
N ASP A 413 2.15 16.30 -12.86
CA ASP A 413 1.28 16.88 -13.91
C ASP A 413 0.03 16.01 -14.10
N LEU A 414 0.20 14.69 -14.15
CA LEU A 414 -0.92 13.74 -14.20
C LEU A 414 -1.77 13.84 -12.92
N LEU A 415 -1.15 13.90 -11.74
CA LEU A 415 -1.84 14.01 -10.46
C LEU A 415 -2.72 15.28 -10.41
N SER A 416 -2.18 16.43 -10.80
CA SER A 416 -2.89 17.71 -10.80
C SER A 416 -4.16 17.65 -11.66
N GLY A 417 -4.05 17.08 -12.87
CA GLY A 417 -5.20 16.88 -13.77
C GLY A 417 -6.26 15.96 -13.17
N LEU A 418 -5.86 14.82 -12.58
CA LEU A 418 -6.78 13.86 -11.99
C LEU A 418 -7.46 14.38 -10.71
N LEU A 419 -6.77 15.20 -9.90
CA LEU A 419 -7.35 15.84 -8.73
C LEU A 419 -8.39 16.90 -9.14
N GLY A 420 -8.12 17.66 -10.20
CA GLY A 420 -9.10 18.56 -10.82
C GLY A 420 -10.38 17.81 -11.22
N GLU A 421 -10.23 16.70 -11.95
CA GLU A 421 -11.37 15.87 -12.37
C GLU A 421 -12.13 15.26 -11.17
N ALA A 422 -11.43 14.79 -10.14
CA ALA A 422 -12.07 14.23 -8.94
C ALA A 422 -12.89 15.28 -8.19
N LYS A 423 -12.39 16.52 -8.14
CA LYS A 423 -13.12 17.66 -7.57
C LYS A 423 -14.36 17.99 -8.40
N GLU A 424 -14.24 18.07 -9.72
CA GLU A 424 -15.37 18.35 -10.63
C GLU A 424 -16.45 17.27 -10.58
N THR A 425 -16.06 16.00 -10.43
CA THR A 425 -16.97 14.84 -10.42
C THR A 425 -17.43 14.40 -9.02
N ASN A 426 -17.01 15.14 -7.98
CA ASN A 426 -17.28 14.87 -6.57
C ASN A 426 -16.97 13.41 -6.19
N VAL A 427 -15.70 13.03 -6.37
CA VAL A 427 -15.15 11.72 -6.00
C VAL A 427 -14.34 11.86 -4.72
N GLU A 428 -14.70 11.08 -3.70
CA GLU A 428 -13.95 11.02 -2.44
C GLU A 428 -12.70 10.15 -2.61
N ILE A 429 -11.56 10.67 -2.15
CA ILE A 429 -10.26 9.98 -2.18
C ILE A 429 -9.77 9.60 -0.77
N ASP A 430 -10.62 9.74 0.24
CA ASP A 430 -10.26 9.55 1.65
C ASP A 430 -9.73 8.14 1.94
N GLU A 431 -10.36 7.13 1.34
CA GLU A 431 -9.94 5.73 1.47
C GLU A 431 -8.59 5.43 0.81
N LEU A 432 -8.03 6.37 0.04
CA LEU A 432 -6.67 6.28 -0.51
C LEU A 432 -5.60 6.70 0.51
N TYR A 433 -5.99 7.51 1.51
CA TYR A 433 -5.08 8.24 2.40
C TYR A 433 -3.88 8.85 1.62
N PRO A 434 -4.16 9.79 0.70
CA PRO A 434 -3.21 10.23 -0.31
C PRO A 434 -1.93 10.83 0.27
N PHE A 435 -1.98 11.51 1.42
CA PHE A 435 -0.81 12.04 2.11
C PHE A 435 0.13 10.93 2.64
N HIS A 436 -0.42 9.86 3.21
CA HIS A 436 0.35 8.68 3.63
C HIS A 436 0.90 7.91 2.43
N LEU A 437 0.14 7.82 1.34
CA LEU A 437 0.61 7.20 0.12
C LEU A 437 1.79 7.98 -0.49
N ALA A 438 1.66 9.30 -0.62
CA ALA A 438 2.70 10.19 -1.15
C ALA A 438 3.98 10.13 -0.32
N THR A 439 3.87 10.15 1.01
CA THR A 439 5.04 10.05 1.89
C THR A 439 5.66 8.64 1.88
N SER A 440 4.86 7.57 1.74
CA SER A 440 5.39 6.20 1.64
C SER A 440 6.25 5.99 0.40
N TYR A 441 5.89 6.68 -0.68
CA TYR A 441 6.59 6.72 -1.98
C TYR A 441 7.28 8.08 -2.16
N LEU A 442 7.89 8.62 -1.11
CA LEU A 442 8.61 9.88 -1.20
C LEU A 442 9.91 9.70 -2.02
N ASP A 443 10.07 10.48 -3.08
CA ASP A 443 11.28 10.54 -3.90
C ASP A 443 11.92 11.93 -3.80
N GLY A 444 12.95 12.03 -2.95
CA GLY A 444 13.74 13.23 -2.73
C GLY A 444 14.63 13.63 -3.91
N SER A 445 14.82 12.74 -4.88
CA SER A 445 15.73 12.97 -6.01
C SER A 445 15.06 13.59 -7.22
N SER A 446 13.80 13.24 -7.48
CA SER A 446 13.09 13.71 -8.68
C SER A 446 12.00 14.71 -8.33
N THR A 447 11.22 14.48 -7.27
CA THR A 447 10.06 15.32 -6.91
C THR A 447 10.19 16.06 -5.59
N CYS A 448 11.16 15.73 -4.74
CA CYS A 448 11.25 16.29 -3.39
C CYS A 448 9.93 16.14 -2.63
N CYS A 449 9.29 17.26 -2.29
CA CYS A 449 8.00 17.37 -1.65
C CYS A 449 6.83 17.64 -2.62
N ASP A 450 7.06 17.79 -3.92
CA ASP A 450 6.10 18.34 -4.88
C ASP A 450 4.80 17.55 -4.98
N VAL A 451 4.85 16.21 -4.89
CA VAL A 451 3.63 15.37 -4.89
C VAL A 451 2.78 15.65 -3.65
N LEU A 452 3.41 15.79 -2.48
CA LEU A 452 2.72 16.14 -1.25
C LEU A 452 2.20 17.58 -1.31
N GLY A 453 2.99 18.50 -1.86
CA GLY A 453 2.60 19.88 -2.10
C GLY A 453 1.36 19.96 -2.97
N GLU A 454 1.32 19.25 -4.10
CA GLU A 454 0.17 19.22 -4.99
C GLU A 454 -1.11 18.75 -4.26
N LEU A 455 -0.99 17.75 -3.38
CA LEU A 455 -2.09 17.29 -2.53
C LEU A 455 -2.53 18.35 -1.50
N VAL A 456 -1.60 19.10 -0.92
CA VAL A 456 -1.92 20.19 0.00
C VAL A 456 -2.62 21.34 -0.75
N LEU A 457 -2.14 21.72 -1.95
CA LEU A 457 -2.74 22.78 -2.78
C LEU A 457 -4.15 22.42 -3.23
N HIS A 458 -4.37 21.21 -3.77
CA HIS A 458 -5.72 20.78 -4.14
C HIS A 458 -6.61 20.54 -2.92
N GLY A 459 -6.00 20.12 -1.80
CA GLY A 459 -6.65 20.06 -0.49
C GLY A 459 -7.07 21.43 0.05
N SER A 460 -6.49 22.52 -0.43
CA SER A 460 -6.75 23.91 0.01
C SER A 460 -8.15 24.41 -0.37
N PHE A 461 -8.89 23.65 -1.18
CA PHE A 461 -10.29 23.92 -1.47
C PHE A 461 -11.27 23.22 -0.50
N GLY A 462 -10.79 22.66 0.63
CA GLY A 462 -11.60 22.04 1.70
C GLY A 462 -10.83 21.70 2.99
N PRO A 463 -11.48 21.11 4.02
CA PRO A 463 -10.84 20.72 5.30
C PRO A 463 -9.94 19.46 5.20
N THR A 464 -9.45 19.14 4.01
CA THR A 464 -8.94 17.81 3.65
C THR A 464 -7.61 17.43 4.33
N PRO A 465 -6.60 18.32 4.47
CA PRO A 465 -5.37 17.98 5.18
C PRO A 465 -5.60 17.63 6.65
N ARG A 466 -6.49 18.34 7.35
CA ARG A 466 -6.88 18.00 8.75
C ARG A 466 -7.60 16.66 8.82
N LYS A 467 -8.55 16.43 7.90
CA LYS A 467 -9.37 15.21 7.86
C LYS A 467 -8.53 13.96 7.60
N LEU A 468 -7.54 14.05 6.71
CA LEU A 468 -6.74 12.93 6.25
C LEU A 468 -5.35 12.88 6.89
N TYR A 469 -5.13 13.64 7.96
CA TYR A 469 -3.85 13.64 8.66
C TYR A 469 -3.57 12.32 9.36
N GLN A 470 -4.60 11.62 9.84
CA GLN A 470 -4.48 10.29 10.45
C GLN A 470 -5.07 9.20 9.54
N ASN A 471 -4.38 8.07 9.43
CA ASN A 471 -4.88 6.91 8.70
C ASN A 471 -5.73 5.97 9.60
N ASN A 472 -6.20 4.87 9.03
CA ASN A 472 -6.96 3.83 9.74
C ASN A 472 -6.19 3.10 10.86
N LEU A 473 -4.86 3.18 10.89
CA LEU A 473 -4.00 2.68 11.97
C LEU A 473 -3.76 3.74 13.06
N GLY A 474 -4.24 4.97 12.85
CA GLY A 474 -3.98 6.11 13.71
C GLY A 474 -2.60 6.74 13.50
N HIS A 475 -1.87 6.35 12.45
CA HIS A 475 -0.61 7.02 12.08
C HIS A 475 -0.91 8.38 11.49
N THR A 476 -0.23 9.40 11.98
CA THR A 476 -0.20 10.73 11.36
C THR A 476 0.63 10.73 10.07
N VAL A 477 0.57 11.79 9.27
CA VAL A 477 1.50 11.95 8.13
C VAL A 477 2.93 12.12 8.63
N LEU A 478 3.15 12.79 9.77
CA LEU A 478 4.46 12.87 10.42
C LEU A 478 5.00 11.50 10.83
N ASP A 479 4.15 10.63 11.36
CA ASP A 479 4.52 9.24 11.67
C ASP A 479 5.03 8.52 10.43
N ASN A 480 4.36 8.74 9.29
CA ASN A 480 4.78 8.11 8.05
C ASN A 480 6.14 8.65 7.55
N LEU A 481 6.45 9.93 7.78
CA LEU A 481 7.80 10.47 7.54
C LEU A 481 8.84 9.79 8.44
N MET A 482 8.55 9.54 9.72
CA MET A 482 9.44 8.80 10.62
C MET A 482 9.65 7.36 10.14
N ILE A 483 8.59 6.69 9.68
CA ILE A 483 8.65 5.36 9.07
C ILE A 483 9.55 5.38 7.83
N VAL A 484 9.46 6.39 6.96
CA VAL A 484 10.28 6.50 5.74
C VAL A 484 11.76 6.65 6.08
N ILE A 485 12.10 7.41 7.11
CA ILE A 485 13.48 7.54 7.60
C ILE A 485 14.00 6.18 8.06
N LEU A 486 13.26 5.49 8.93
CA LEU A 486 13.64 4.19 9.47
C LEU A 486 13.73 3.12 8.37
N LYS A 487 12.77 3.11 7.44
CA LYS A 487 12.72 2.24 6.26
C LYS A 487 13.98 2.39 5.42
N SER A 488 14.45 3.61 5.21
CA SER A 488 15.52 3.90 4.24
C SER A 488 16.93 3.86 4.85
N HIS A 489 17.06 4.09 6.16
CA HIS A 489 18.36 4.31 6.81
C HIS A 489 18.67 3.38 7.98
N SER A 490 17.81 2.40 8.27
CA SER A 490 18.02 1.44 9.36
C SER A 490 17.69 -0.01 8.99
N SER A 491 18.07 -0.94 9.86
CA SER A 491 17.71 -2.36 9.79
C SER A 491 16.44 -2.70 10.57
N ILE A 492 15.68 -1.70 11.06
CA ILE A 492 14.50 -1.95 11.89
C ILE A 492 13.38 -2.63 11.08
N LEU A 493 12.61 -3.49 11.74
CA LEU A 493 11.44 -4.14 11.16
C LEU A 493 10.16 -3.38 11.49
N PRO A 494 9.11 -3.45 10.63
CA PRO A 494 7.82 -2.79 10.86
C PRO A 494 7.22 -3.06 12.23
N GLY A 495 7.30 -4.31 12.70
CA GLY A 495 6.79 -4.73 14.00
C GLY A 495 7.40 -4.05 15.22
N ALA A 496 8.60 -3.46 15.09
CA ALA A 496 9.22 -2.71 16.18
C ALA A 496 8.66 -1.28 16.31
N VAL A 497 8.08 -0.76 15.23
CA VAL A 497 7.48 0.58 15.18
C VAL A 497 5.99 0.51 15.51
N ASP A 498 5.29 -0.52 15.03
CA ASP A 498 3.88 -0.76 15.31
C ASP A 498 3.58 -2.26 15.44
N ASP A 499 2.94 -2.64 16.55
CA ASP A 499 2.50 -4.02 16.80
C ASP A 499 1.48 -4.52 15.76
N ALA A 500 0.74 -3.62 15.08
CA ALA A 500 -0.13 -3.94 13.95
C ALA A 500 0.66 -4.55 12.77
N TRP A 501 1.96 -4.28 12.68
CA TRP A 501 2.86 -4.79 11.65
C TRP A 501 3.83 -5.86 12.16
N LYS A 502 3.56 -6.49 13.32
CA LYS A 502 4.45 -7.52 13.91
C LYS A 502 4.79 -8.70 12.99
N ASN A 503 3.91 -9.02 12.04
CA ASN A 503 4.10 -10.11 11.08
C ASN A 503 4.66 -9.62 9.74
N GLU A 504 4.78 -8.30 9.56
CA GLU A 504 5.26 -7.71 8.32
C GLU A 504 6.78 -7.67 8.29
N LYS A 505 7.32 -8.03 7.12
CA LYS A 505 8.77 -8.15 6.91
C LYS A 505 9.34 -6.95 6.14
N ARG A 506 8.50 -6.04 5.65
CA ARG A 506 8.90 -4.83 4.94
C ARG A 506 7.91 -3.70 5.22
N PHE A 507 8.40 -2.47 5.16
CA PHE A 507 7.55 -1.28 5.22
C PHE A 507 6.84 -1.04 3.87
N PRO A 508 5.69 -0.34 3.87
CA PRO A 508 5.08 0.19 2.65
C PRO A 508 6.06 1.08 1.87
N GLY A 509 6.05 0.97 0.54
CA GLY A 509 6.92 1.75 -0.35
C GLY A 509 8.41 1.44 -0.23
N ALA A 510 8.82 0.30 0.33
CA ALA A 510 10.24 -0.09 0.44
C ALA A 510 10.93 -0.26 -0.92
N GLU A 511 10.16 -0.46 -1.98
CA GLU A 511 10.60 -0.44 -3.37
C GLU A 511 11.12 0.91 -3.88
N VAL A 512 10.91 2.02 -3.14
CA VAL A 512 11.41 3.37 -3.48
C VAL A 512 12.45 3.82 -2.46
N ASP A 513 13.61 4.25 -2.96
CA ASP A 513 14.64 4.94 -2.16
C ASP A 513 14.40 6.44 -2.17
N ILE A 514 14.27 7.04 -0.99
CA ILE A 514 14.09 8.48 -0.85
C ILE A 514 15.26 9.30 -1.44
N CYS A 515 16.48 8.76 -1.49
CA CYS A 515 17.65 9.43 -2.10
C CYS A 515 17.81 9.10 -3.60
N GLY A 516 16.84 8.45 -4.25
CA GLY A 516 16.79 8.23 -5.71
C GLY A 516 17.75 7.19 -6.27
N ARG A 517 18.24 6.26 -5.44
CA ARG A 517 19.20 5.21 -5.89
C ARG A 517 18.51 4.00 -6.50
N TRP A 518 17.24 3.78 -6.16
CA TRP A 518 16.37 2.79 -6.79
C TRP A 518 14.90 3.18 -6.65
N ASP A 519 14.09 2.58 -7.49
CA ASP A 519 12.63 2.70 -7.55
C ASP A 519 12.02 1.34 -7.96
N ALA A 520 10.70 1.20 -7.91
CA ALA A 520 9.97 -0.04 -8.18
C ALA A 520 10.25 -0.64 -9.56
N ASP A 521 10.63 0.20 -10.53
CA ASP A 521 11.02 -0.21 -11.88
C ASP A 521 12.53 -0.39 -12.10
N SER A 522 13.35 -0.18 -11.07
CA SER A 522 14.79 -0.45 -11.13
C SER A 522 15.06 -1.94 -11.29
N GLY A 523 16.00 -2.29 -12.18
CA GLY A 523 16.35 -3.69 -12.45
C GLY A 523 16.79 -4.47 -11.21
N CYS A 524 17.52 -3.82 -10.30
CA CYS A 524 17.95 -4.40 -9.02
C CYS A 524 16.75 -4.80 -8.13
N VAL A 525 15.75 -3.93 -7.96
CA VAL A 525 14.53 -4.18 -7.18
C VAL A 525 13.70 -5.29 -7.82
N ARG A 526 13.49 -5.24 -9.13
CA ARG A 526 12.74 -6.26 -9.86
C ARG A 526 13.38 -7.64 -9.72
N LYS A 527 14.71 -7.73 -9.82
CA LYS A 527 15.47 -8.98 -9.64
C LYS A 527 15.41 -9.49 -8.20
N LEU A 528 15.51 -8.60 -7.21
CA LEU A 528 15.36 -8.92 -5.79
C LEU A 528 14.00 -9.58 -5.52
N LEU A 529 12.92 -8.97 -6.02
CA LEU A 529 11.55 -9.49 -5.88
C LEU A 529 11.34 -10.81 -6.64
N ALA A 530 11.89 -10.95 -7.85
CA ALA A 530 11.82 -12.18 -8.64
C ALA A 530 12.52 -13.36 -7.95
N ASN A 531 13.58 -13.10 -7.17
CA ASN A 531 14.24 -14.10 -6.32
C ASN A 531 13.44 -14.45 -5.05
N GLY A 532 12.29 -13.80 -4.82
CA GLY A 532 11.46 -13.99 -3.64
C GLY A 532 12.00 -13.29 -2.39
N ASN A 533 12.91 -12.34 -2.54
CA ASN A 533 13.37 -11.49 -1.45
C ASN A 533 12.48 -10.24 -1.37
N ILE A 534 11.90 -10.00 -0.21
CA ILE A 534 10.89 -8.94 0.00
C ILE A 534 11.44 -7.71 0.74
N ALA A 535 12.54 -7.88 1.46
CA ALA A 535 13.19 -6.82 2.22
C ALA A 535 14.37 -6.30 1.41
N ILE A 536 14.49 -4.98 1.31
CA ILE A 536 15.68 -4.34 0.74
C ILE A 536 16.90 -4.72 1.59
N PRO A 537 17.98 -5.24 0.98
CA PRO A 537 19.18 -5.57 1.71
C PRO A 537 19.73 -4.38 2.47
N PHE A 538 20.16 -4.59 3.72
CA PHE A 538 20.68 -3.50 4.55
C PHE A 538 21.92 -2.84 3.95
N HIS A 539 22.78 -3.62 3.26
CA HIS A 539 23.97 -3.10 2.58
C HIS A 539 23.67 -2.20 1.37
N TRP A 540 22.42 -2.12 0.91
CA TRP A 540 22.01 -1.10 -0.08
C TRP A 540 21.73 0.24 0.57
N LYS A 541 21.54 0.30 1.88
CA LYS A 541 21.19 1.52 2.60
C LYS A 541 22.45 2.27 3.01
N HIS A 542 22.28 3.56 3.27
CA HIS A 542 23.30 4.42 3.88
C HIS A 542 22.64 5.26 4.97
N LYS A 543 23.44 6.05 5.71
CA LYS A 543 22.95 6.96 6.77
C LYS A 543 21.90 7.94 6.27
N PHE A 544 21.20 8.63 7.17
CA PHE A 544 20.21 9.63 6.81
C PHE A 544 20.87 10.79 6.04
N CYS A 545 20.68 10.79 4.71
CA CYS A 545 21.44 11.60 3.72
C CYS A 545 20.84 13.01 3.54
N HIS A 546 21.61 13.99 3.03
CA HIS A 546 21.07 15.34 2.78
C HIS A 546 19.88 15.37 1.81
N THR A 547 19.84 14.50 0.77
CA THR A 547 18.66 14.39 -0.10
C THR A 547 17.42 13.97 0.70
N SER A 548 17.53 12.95 1.56
CA SER A 548 16.42 12.56 2.43
C SER A 548 16.04 13.67 3.40
N VAL A 549 17.03 14.33 4.01
CA VAL A 549 16.79 15.41 4.98
C VAL A 549 16.02 16.55 4.34
N GLN A 550 16.43 16.99 3.14
CA GLN A 550 15.73 18.01 2.37
C GLN A 550 14.28 17.58 2.11
N ALA A 551 14.06 16.39 1.57
CA ALA A 551 12.71 15.91 1.24
C ALA A 551 11.80 15.83 2.48
N ILE A 552 12.29 15.29 3.60
CA ILE A 552 11.54 15.22 4.86
C ILE A 552 11.23 16.62 5.39
N CYS A 553 12.22 17.51 5.49
CA CYS A 553 12.02 18.88 6.01
C CYS A 553 11.07 19.68 5.12
N HIS A 554 11.18 19.53 3.80
CA HIS A 554 10.28 20.18 2.86
C HIS A 554 8.85 19.63 3.02
N CYS A 555 8.65 18.32 3.15
CA CYS A 555 7.33 17.76 3.43
C CYS A 555 6.73 18.26 4.75
N ILE A 556 7.51 18.37 5.82
CA ILE A 556 7.07 18.96 7.09
C ILE A 556 6.60 20.41 6.85
N ARG A 557 7.41 21.22 6.17
CA ARG A 557 7.06 22.60 5.85
C ARG A 557 5.77 22.67 5.03
N SER A 558 5.63 21.90 3.94
CA SER A 558 4.43 21.93 3.10
C SER A 558 3.16 21.56 3.86
N LEU A 559 3.25 20.66 4.87
CA LEU A 559 2.11 20.26 5.69
C LEU A 559 1.67 21.31 6.72
N PHE A 560 2.61 22.10 7.24
CA PHE A 560 2.39 23.02 8.36
C PHE A 560 2.53 24.50 7.99
N ALA A 561 2.67 24.82 6.70
CA ALA A 561 2.75 26.20 6.25
C ALA A 561 1.38 26.91 6.24
N THR A 562 0.26 26.19 6.16
CA THR A 562 -1.07 26.76 5.81
C THR A 562 -2.03 26.95 6.98
N ASP A 563 -3.05 27.80 6.81
CA ASP A 563 -4.08 28.04 7.84
C ASP A 563 -4.95 26.80 8.13
N TRP A 564 -5.05 25.88 7.16
CA TRP A 564 -5.74 24.58 7.30
C TRP A 564 -4.79 23.44 7.68
N SER A 565 -3.58 23.76 8.14
CA SER A 565 -2.65 22.75 8.67
C SER A 565 -3.30 21.95 9.80
N PRO A 566 -3.03 20.64 9.91
CA PRO A 566 -3.37 19.87 11.09
C PRO A 566 -2.59 20.36 12.30
N ASP A 567 -3.04 20.00 13.50
CA ASP A 567 -2.27 20.26 14.71
C ASP A 567 -0.98 19.42 14.69
N ILE A 568 0.16 20.10 14.63
CA ILE A 568 1.49 19.49 14.62
C ILE A 568 1.77 18.65 15.87
N ASN A 569 1.07 18.92 16.99
CA ASN A 569 1.22 18.20 18.25
C ASN A 569 0.22 17.04 18.42
N THR A 570 -0.54 16.69 17.37
CA THR A 570 -1.44 15.53 17.38
C THR A 570 -0.70 14.26 17.84
N PRO A 571 -1.24 13.47 18.79
CA PRO A 571 -0.60 12.26 19.28
C PRO A 571 -0.27 11.25 18.19
N SER A 572 0.94 10.69 18.28
CA SER A 572 1.49 9.72 17.32
C SER A 572 0.80 8.36 17.39
N GLY A 573 0.66 7.72 16.23
CA GLY A 573 0.24 6.33 16.09
C GLY A 573 1.37 5.31 16.27
N LEU A 574 2.62 5.74 16.40
CA LEU A 574 3.80 4.86 16.48
C LEU A 574 4.19 4.57 17.92
N PHE A 575 4.89 3.44 18.10
CA PHE A 575 5.42 2.98 19.38
C PHE A 575 4.38 2.91 20.50
N ILE A 576 3.09 2.77 20.15
CA ILE A 576 2.00 2.70 21.12
C ILE A 576 2.22 1.47 22.00
N LYS A 577 2.18 1.70 23.32
CA LYS A 577 2.16 0.63 24.32
C LYS A 577 0.97 0.79 25.25
N ARG A 578 0.69 -0.25 26.03
CA ARG A 578 -0.29 -0.21 27.12
C ARG A 578 0.42 -0.63 28.39
N CYS A 579 0.19 0.09 29.47
CA CYS A 579 0.67 -0.33 30.78
C CYS A 579 0.01 -1.66 31.15
N GLY A 580 0.82 -2.69 31.43
CA GLY A 580 0.33 -4.00 31.84
C GLY A 580 -0.49 -3.99 33.15
N GLN A 581 -0.30 -2.98 34.00
CA GLN A 581 -0.96 -2.89 35.32
C GLN A 581 -2.26 -2.06 35.29
N CYS A 582 -2.21 -0.79 34.89
CA CYS A 582 -3.38 0.09 34.91
C CYS A 582 -4.13 0.15 33.56
N GLY A 583 -3.60 -0.45 32.50
CA GLY A 583 -4.20 -0.45 31.16
C GLY A 583 -4.09 0.88 30.39
N LEU A 584 -3.42 1.89 30.96
CA LEU A 584 -3.24 3.20 30.32
C LEU A 584 -2.58 3.06 28.94
N LYS A 585 -3.15 3.71 27.92
CA LYS A 585 -2.56 3.82 26.59
C LYS A 585 -1.37 4.79 26.66
N LEU A 586 -0.16 4.25 26.53
CA LEU A 586 1.08 5.02 26.49
C LEU A 586 1.30 5.44 25.04
N GLN A 587 0.87 6.67 24.73
CA GLN A 587 0.90 7.25 23.39
C GLN A 587 1.86 8.43 23.38
N LEU A 588 2.76 8.46 22.40
CA LEU A 588 3.76 9.50 22.24
C LEU A 588 3.20 10.73 21.54
N LEU A 589 3.84 11.89 21.75
CA LEU A 589 3.66 13.06 20.90
C LEU A 589 4.76 13.07 19.81
N PRO A 590 4.65 13.93 18.79
CA PRO A 590 5.56 13.89 17.63
C PRO A 590 7.04 14.10 17.99
N LEU A 591 7.37 14.99 18.93
CA LEU A 591 8.76 15.15 19.38
C LEU A 591 9.29 13.94 20.17
N HIS A 592 8.47 13.27 20.99
CA HIS A 592 8.88 12.00 21.62
C HIS A 592 9.10 10.89 20.60
N THR A 593 8.28 10.88 19.54
CA THR A 593 8.39 9.92 18.43
C THR A 593 9.67 10.16 17.64
N LEU A 594 10.05 11.43 17.44
CA LEU A 594 11.33 11.80 16.85
C LEU A 594 12.51 11.34 17.73
N VAL A 595 12.43 11.51 19.06
CA VAL A 595 13.45 11.01 20.01
C VAL A 595 13.67 9.50 19.85
N LEU A 596 12.59 8.70 19.76
CA LEU A 596 12.72 7.26 19.53
C LEU A 596 13.24 6.92 18.14
N THR A 597 12.82 7.65 17.12
CA THR A 597 13.31 7.49 15.74
C THR A 597 14.83 7.72 15.69
N ALA A 598 15.31 8.79 16.32
CA ALA A 598 16.74 9.09 16.45
C ALA A 598 17.49 8.01 17.24
N ALA A 599 16.92 7.49 18.33
CA ALA A 599 17.53 6.40 19.10
C ALA A 599 17.61 5.10 18.29
N HIS A 600 16.60 4.81 17.47
CA HIS A 600 16.62 3.66 16.56
C HIS A 600 17.64 3.82 15.45
N LEU A 601 17.82 5.02 14.88
CA LEU A 601 18.91 5.28 13.94
C LEU A 601 20.29 5.12 14.60
N ALA A 602 20.46 5.58 15.84
CA ALA A 602 21.73 5.40 16.55
C ALA A 602 22.05 3.92 16.86
N LEU A 603 21.03 3.08 17.04
CA LEU A 603 21.16 1.66 17.38
C LEU A 603 21.23 0.72 16.18
N TYR A 604 20.44 1.01 15.14
CA TYR A 604 20.16 0.12 14.01
C TYR A 604 20.37 0.83 12.66
N GLY A 605 20.89 2.05 12.67
CA GLY A 605 21.23 2.81 11.47
C GLY A 605 22.45 2.27 10.75
N CYS A 606 22.69 2.81 9.56
CA CYS A 606 23.83 2.44 8.74
C CYS A 606 25.16 2.89 9.36
N GLU A 607 26.26 2.33 8.86
CA GLU A 607 27.60 2.80 9.22
C GLU A 607 27.75 4.31 8.93
N ASP A 608 28.57 4.97 9.74
CA ASP A 608 28.75 6.43 9.72
C ASP A 608 27.51 7.28 10.02
N GLU A 609 26.44 6.73 10.61
CA GLU A 609 25.35 7.56 11.11
C GLU A 609 25.84 8.51 12.22
N GLU A 610 25.52 9.79 12.08
CA GLU A 610 25.97 10.88 12.96
C GLU A 610 24.80 11.72 13.48
N LEU A 611 23.57 11.38 13.10
CA LEU A 611 22.31 12.03 13.50
C LEU A 611 22.13 13.49 13.04
N PHE A 612 22.93 13.98 12.09
CA PHE A 612 22.72 15.30 11.47
C PHE A 612 21.28 15.46 10.97
N GLY A 613 20.76 14.47 10.25
CA GLY A 613 19.40 14.55 9.73
C GLY A 613 18.32 14.59 10.83
N MET A 614 18.55 13.94 11.98
CA MET A 614 17.61 14.03 13.11
C MET A 614 17.64 15.41 13.76
N VAL A 615 18.81 16.04 13.85
CA VAL A 615 18.96 17.44 14.27
C VAL A 615 18.20 18.36 13.32
N ALA A 616 18.30 18.13 12.00
CA ALA A 616 17.55 18.89 11.01
C ALA A 616 16.03 18.72 11.16
N CYS A 617 15.53 17.49 11.31
CA CYS A 617 14.11 17.24 11.55
C CYS A 617 13.60 17.90 12.83
N LEU A 618 14.40 17.89 13.91
CA LEU A 618 14.04 18.52 15.18
C LEU A 618 13.86 20.03 15.03
N LEU A 619 14.87 20.70 14.48
CA LEU A 619 14.81 22.15 14.24
C LEU A 619 13.67 22.51 13.29
N CYS A 620 13.45 21.70 12.24
CA CYS A 620 12.35 21.89 11.31
C CYS A 620 10.98 21.79 12.00
N LEU A 621 10.76 20.78 12.87
CA LEU A 621 9.50 20.63 13.60
C LEU A 621 9.26 21.78 14.58
N ILE A 622 10.29 22.20 15.34
CA ILE A 622 10.18 23.35 16.25
C ILE A 622 9.90 24.63 15.45
N ALA A 623 10.61 24.85 14.34
CA ALA A 623 10.38 25.99 13.45
C ALA A 623 8.99 26.03 12.79
N ASN A 624 8.20 24.96 12.92
CA ASN A 624 6.82 24.86 12.45
C ASN A 624 5.82 24.63 13.61
N GLY A 625 6.23 24.86 14.86
CA GLY A 625 5.31 24.94 16.01
C GLY A 625 5.19 23.68 16.87
N ALA A 626 6.02 22.66 16.65
CA ALA A 626 6.05 21.51 17.55
C ALA A 626 6.53 21.94 18.94
N ASP A 627 5.78 21.59 19.99
CA ASP A 627 6.01 22.10 21.34
C ASP A 627 6.90 21.15 22.16
N PRO A 628 8.14 21.56 22.50
CA PRO A 628 9.08 20.76 23.29
C PRO A 628 8.71 20.64 24.78
N SER A 629 7.75 21.40 25.28
CA SER A 629 7.32 21.37 26.69
C SER A 629 6.26 20.30 26.99
N LEU A 630 5.56 19.80 25.95
CA LEU A 630 4.47 18.86 26.13
C LEU A 630 4.93 17.53 26.69
N LYS A 631 4.14 16.99 27.63
CA LYS A 631 4.43 15.71 28.30
C LYS A 631 3.58 14.58 27.75
N ALA A 632 4.19 13.40 27.63
CA ALA A 632 3.50 12.15 27.27
C ALA A 632 3.71 11.08 28.34
N HIS A 633 2.69 10.27 28.62
CA HIS A 633 2.82 9.13 29.52
C HIS A 633 3.60 8.00 28.85
N ILE A 634 4.80 7.72 29.37
CA ILE A 634 5.77 6.82 28.76
C ILE A 634 6.30 5.84 29.81
N SER A 635 6.42 4.57 29.44
CA SER A 635 7.26 3.61 30.17
C SER A 635 8.49 3.29 29.34
N ALA A 636 9.64 3.78 29.78
CA ALA A 636 10.91 3.49 29.13
C ALA A 636 11.30 1.99 29.23
N LEU A 637 10.66 1.22 30.11
CA LEU A 637 10.82 -0.24 30.17
C LEU A 637 9.93 -0.94 29.14
N ALA A 638 8.68 -0.51 28.97
CA ALA A 638 7.77 -1.03 27.95
C ALA A 638 8.30 -0.79 26.54
N LEU A 639 8.85 0.40 26.27
CA LEU A 639 9.49 0.74 25.00
C LEU A 639 10.71 -0.15 24.67
N LEU A 640 11.37 -0.70 25.70
CA LEU A 640 12.51 -1.61 25.54
C LEU A 640 12.11 -3.10 25.62
N GLY A 641 10.80 -3.41 25.74
CA GLY A 641 10.30 -4.78 25.85
C GLY A 641 10.66 -5.48 27.17
N LYS A 642 10.86 -4.72 28.24
CA LYS A 642 11.33 -5.21 29.56
C LYS A 642 10.34 -4.85 30.69
N GLU A 643 9.04 -5.01 30.50
CA GLU A 643 8.10 -4.84 31.62
C GLU A 643 8.32 -5.93 32.67
N MET A 644 8.66 -5.51 33.89
CA MET A 644 8.76 -6.36 35.07
C MET A 644 8.11 -5.61 36.23
N GLY A 645 7.15 -6.23 36.91
CA GLY A 645 6.67 -5.80 38.23
C GLY A 645 5.16 -5.64 38.37
N ASP A 646 4.73 -5.62 39.64
CA ASP A 646 3.34 -5.45 40.11
C ASP A 646 2.89 -3.97 40.17
N GLU A 647 3.76 -3.02 39.79
CA GLU A 647 3.52 -1.57 39.87
C GLU A 647 3.62 -0.87 38.49
N CYS A 648 2.97 0.29 38.36
CA CYS A 648 3.02 1.10 37.14
C CYS A 648 4.41 1.75 36.97
N SER A 649 5.10 1.43 35.88
CA SER A 649 6.44 1.99 35.55
C SER A 649 6.40 3.19 34.60
N HIS A 650 5.22 3.72 34.28
CA HIS A 650 5.07 4.85 33.37
C HIS A 650 5.03 6.19 34.11
N GLU A 651 5.54 7.23 33.46
CA GLU A 651 5.63 8.59 33.98
C GLU A 651 5.38 9.60 32.84
N ALA A 652 4.97 10.82 33.19
CA ALA A 652 4.74 11.88 32.22
C ALA A 652 6.06 12.59 31.92
N LEU A 653 6.60 12.42 30.71
CA LEU A 653 7.91 12.93 30.33
C LEU A 653 7.83 13.95 29.21
N THR A 654 8.67 14.98 29.23
CA THR A 654 8.96 15.81 28.05
C THR A 654 9.86 15.05 27.07
N PRO A 655 10.00 15.51 25.81
CA PRO A 655 10.93 14.91 24.85
C PRO A 655 12.38 14.94 25.35
N ALA A 656 12.80 16.04 26.01
CA ALA A 656 14.14 16.16 26.60
C ALA A 656 14.37 15.12 27.71
N GLU A 657 13.40 14.94 28.61
CA GLU A 657 13.45 13.95 29.69
C GLU A 657 13.46 12.50 29.18
N LEU A 658 12.76 12.22 28.07
CA LEU A 658 12.83 10.93 27.39
C LEU A 658 14.22 10.71 26.77
N ALA A 659 14.77 11.72 26.10
CA ALA A 659 16.07 11.63 25.45
C ALA A 659 17.19 11.33 26.47
N GLU A 660 17.15 11.94 27.65
CA GLU A 660 18.12 11.68 28.72
C GLU A 660 17.99 10.24 29.28
N ARG A 661 16.77 9.71 29.41
CA ARG A 661 16.55 8.31 29.80
C ARG A 661 17.09 7.32 28.76
N MET A 662 16.99 7.66 27.47
CA MET A 662 17.54 6.82 26.40
C MET A 662 19.06 6.83 26.40
N LYS A 663 19.67 8.01 26.68
CA LYS A 663 21.12 8.16 26.85
C LYS A 663 21.65 7.22 27.93
N THR A 664 21.11 7.27 29.14
CA THR A 664 21.61 6.44 30.25
C THR A 664 21.55 4.92 29.98
N LYS A 665 20.59 4.45 29.16
CA LYS A 665 20.38 3.01 28.91
C LYS A 665 21.13 2.44 27.71
N SER A 666 21.33 3.24 26.65
CA SER A 666 21.78 2.73 25.34
C SER A 666 23.07 3.33 24.82
N PHE A 667 23.57 4.42 25.44
CA PHE A 667 24.67 5.22 24.92
C PHE A 667 25.99 4.45 24.77
N SER A 668 26.24 3.42 25.59
CA SER A 668 27.45 2.58 25.45
C SER A 668 27.53 1.82 24.12
N ARG A 669 26.38 1.53 23.49
CA ARG A 669 26.29 0.77 22.24
C ARG A 669 26.38 1.66 20.99
N TRP A 670 26.33 2.98 21.15
CA TRP A 670 26.26 3.91 20.02
C TRP A 670 27.64 4.22 19.43
N PRO A 671 27.73 4.38 18.10
CA PRO A 671 28.93 4.93 17.45
C PRO A 671 29.30 6.30 18.01
N GLN A 672 30.60 6.61 18.06
CA GLN A 672 31.07 7.89 18.63
C GLN A 672 30.48 9.11 17.91
N LYS A 673 30.36 9.05 16.58
CA LYS A 673 29.75 10.13 15.79
C LYS A 673 28.27 10.33 16.12
N ALA A 674 27.50 9.24 16.25
CA ALA A 674 26.10 9.29 16.65
C ALA A 674 25.91 9.88 18.06
N LYS A 675 26.85 9.65 18.99
CA LYS A 675 26.82 10.28 20.32
C LYS A 675 26.90 11.80 20.26
N ILE A 676 27.75 12.35 19.38
CA ILE A 676 27.90 13.81 19.22
C ILE A 676 26.58 14.40 18.71
N GLY A 677 26.02 13.83 17.64
CA GLY A 677 24.73 14.28 17.11
C GLY A 677 23.59 14.13 18.11
N TRP A 678 23.58 13.07 18.92
CA TRP A 678 22.59 12.90 19.98
C TRP A 678 22.72 13.95 21.09
N GLU A 679 23.95 14.27 21.51
CA GLU A 679 24.14 15.31 22.52
C GLU A 679 23.72 16.69 22.01
N LEU A 680 23.97 17.00 20.73
CA LEU A 680 23.44 18.20 20.10
C LEU A 680 21.90 18.18 20.04
N PHE A 681 21.31 17.04 19.69
CA PHE A 681 19.85 16.84 19.68
C PHE A 681 19.23 17.07 21.08
N CYS A 682 19.83 16.51 22.14
CA CYS A 682 19.42 16.76 23.52
C CYS A 682 19.54 18.22 23.92
N TYR A 683 20.65 18.88 23.55
CA TYR A 683 20.86 20.30 23.83
C TYR A 683 19.75 21.15 23.22
N ILE A 684 19.44 20.95 21.93
CA ILE A 684 18.36 21.67 21.24
C ILE A 684 17.02 21.49 21.95
N LEU A 685 16.65 20.25 22.30
CA LEU A 685 15.41 19.99 23.04
C LEU A 685 15.34 20.73 24.37
N GLN A 686 16.41 20.72 25.15
CA GLN A 686 16.47 21.38 26.46
C GLN A 686 16.38 22.90 26.31
N THR A 687 17.15 23.48 25.38
CA THR A 687 17.13 24.92 25.12
C THR A 687 15.76 25.38 24.62
N SER A 688 15.17 24.66 23.66
CA SER A 688 13.84 25.02 23.14
C SER A 688 12.73 24.87 24.18
N GLN A 689 12.81 23.86 25.06
CA GLN A 689 11.89 23.73 26.20
C GLN A 689 11.99 24.92 27.15
N GLN A 690 13.21 25.31 27.53
CA GLN A 690 13.45 26.45 28.43
C GLN A 690 12.92 27.77 27.85
N GLU A 691 13.15 28.01 26.57
CA GLU A 691 12.65 29.23 25.88
C GLU A 691 11.12 29.28 25.86
N ARG A 692 10.45 28.13 25.65
CA ARG A 692 8.98 28.04 25.69
C ARG A 692 8.43 28.30 27.09
N GLU A 693 9.00 27.67 28.10
CA GLU A 693 8.59 27.87 29.50
C GLU A 693 8.79 29.31 29.97
N GLN A 694 9.87 29.97 29.51
CA GLN A 694 10.11 31.38 29.82
C GLN A 694 9.11 32.32 29.13
N ASN A 695 8.73 32.05 27.88
CA ASN A 695 7.76 32.88 27.16
C ASN A 695 6.34 32.76 27.74
N SER A 696 5.89 31.56 28.12
CA SER A 696 4.56 31.39 28.74
C SER A 696 4.42 32.12 30.07
N ASN A 697 5.48 32.20 30.87
CA ASN A 697 5.48 32.97 32.12
C ASN A 697 5.41 34.50 31.91
N TYR A 698 5.78 34.99 30.73
CA TYR A 698 5.72 36.42 30.38
C TYR A 698 4.32 36.83 29.87
N GLU A 699 3.58 35.95 29.20
CA GLU A 699 2.19 36.24 28.78
C GLU A 699 1.22 36.25 29.97
N GLU A 700 1.40 35.35 30.96
CA GLU A 700 0.62 35.38 32.21
C GLU A 700 0.88 36.66 33.04
N SER A 701 2.06 37.27 32.95
CA SER A 701 2.36 38.52 33.68
C SER A 701 1.83 39.78 33.01
N TYR A 702 1.50 39.72 31.71
CA TYR A 702 0.99 40.86 30.94
C TYR A 702 -0.54 40.96 30.95
N GLU A 703 -1.27 39.86 31.19
CA GLU A 703 -2.73 39.91 31.36
C GLU A 703 -3.17 40.57 32.69
N GLU A 704 -2.28 40.71 33.69
CA GLU A 704 -2.56 41.49 34.91
C GLU A 704 -2.26 42.99 34.77
N GLU A 705 -1.55 43.43 33.71
CA GLU A 705 -1.02 44.80 33.58
C GLU A 705 -1.55 45.56 32.34
N LEU A 706 -2.59 45.05 31.69
CA LEU A 706 -3.19 45.63 30.48
C LEU A 706 -4.32 46.62 30.78
N ASP A 707 -4.06 47.56 31.68
CA ASP A 707 -4.94 48.73 31.91
C ASP A 707 -4.20 50.08 31.92
N SER A 708 -2.95 50.14 31.46
CA SER A 708 -2.33 51.46 31.19
C SER A 708 -1.14 51.43 30.23
N TYR A 709 -1.24 52.33 29.24
CA TYR A 709 -0.20 52.93 28.38
C TYR A 709 -0.02 52.41 26.96
N ASP A 710 -0.63 53.21 26.08
CA ASP A 710 -0.35 53.45 24.67
C ASP A 710 1.04 54.09 24.46
N GLU A 711 1.54 53.87 23.24
CA GLU A 711 2.53 54.65 22.47
C GLU A 711 4.02 54.67 22.88
N ASP A 712 4.85 54.60 21.83
CA ASP A 712 6.29 54.88 21.75
C ASP A 712 7.32 53.79 22.14
N ILE A 713 7.73 52.98 21.15
CA ILE A 713 9.12 52.46 21.11
C ILE A 713 9.77 52.83 19.77
N ASN A 714 10.78 53.70 19.92
CA ASN A 714 11.68 54.25 18.92
C ASN A 714 12.32 53.22 17.98
N MET A 715 12.46 53.64 16.72
CA MET A 715 13.51 53.18 15.81
C MET A 715 14.88 53.48 16.43
N ASP A 716 15.61 52.43 16.80
CA ASP A 716 17.07 52.47 16.75
C ASP A 716 17.55 51.32 15.86
N THR A 717 18.11 51.73 14.73
CA THR A 717 18.73 50.89 13.69
C THR A 717 20.09 50.42 14.16
N ASP A 718 20.17 49.16 14.61
CA ASP A 718 21.42 48.41 14.69
C ASP A 718 21.52 47.51 13.44
N ASP A 719 22.54 47.77 12.61
CA ASP A 719 22.73 47.28 11.23
C ASP A 719 23.07 45.76 11.14
N ASN A 720 22.78 45.03 12.22
CA ASN A 720 23.00 43.59 12.38
C ASN A 720 21.75 42.85 12.91
N SER A 721 20.59 43.52 12.91
CA SER A 721 19.32 42.92 13.34
C SER A 721 18.79 41.96 12.26
N PRO A 722 18.51 40.68 12.59
CA PRO A 722 17.89 39.74 11.65
C PRO A 722 16.58 40.32 11.10
N TYR A 723 16.47 40.37 9.77
CA TYR A 723 15.37 40.99 9.03
C TYR A 723 14.00 40.46 9.51
N ARG A 724 13.02 41.37 9.63
CA ARG A 724 11.61 41.02 9.89
C ARG A 724 11.06 40.12 8.77
N CYS A 725 10.40 39.03 9.15
CA CYS A 725 9.56 38.27 8.23
C CYS A 725 8.39 39.16 7.77
N TYR A 726 7.86 38.95 6.55
CA TYR A 726 6.74 39.73 6.01
C TYR A 726 5.45 39.62 6.85
N ASN A 727 5.41 38.71 7.82
CA ASN A 727 4.27 38.37 8.68
C ASN A 727 4.63 38.45 10.18
N ASP A 728 5.33 39.50 10.61
CA ASP A 728 5.71 39.72 12.03
C ASP A 728 4.48 39.92 12.95
N GLU A 729 3.28 40.08 12.41
CA GLU A 729 2.02 40.17 13.16
C GLU A 729 1.32 38.80 13.37
N HIS A 730 1.73 37.73 12.66
CA HIS A 730 0.96 36.47 12.61
C HIS A 730 1.81 35.17 12.69
N HIS A 731 3.14 35.25 12.81
CA HIS A 731 3.98 34.08 13.05
C HIS A 731 4.60 34.10 14.44
N ASP A 732 4.23 33.11 15.25
CA ASP A 732 4.91 32.80 16.50
C ASP A 732 6.38 32.51 16.24
N HIS A 733 7.27 33.28 16.87
CA HIS A 733 8.71 32.99 16.88
C HIS A 733 8.94 31.75 17.74
N PHE A 734 8.84 30.56 17.15
CA PHE A 734 8.87 29.28 17.87
C PHE A 734 10.22 28.95 18.54
N PHE A 735 11.31 29.58 18.08
CA PHE A 735 12.61 29.52 18.78
C PHE A 735 12.73 30.53 19.93
N GLY A 736 11.67 31.30 20.20
CA GLY A 736 11.65 32.31 21.26
C GLY A 736 12.67 33.43 21.00
N LYS A 737 13.40 33.80 22.05
CA LYS A 737 14.43 34.85 21.98
C LYS A 737 15.82 34.27 21.65
N ASN A 738 15.92 32.94 21.50
CA ASN A 738 17.18 32.25 21.28
C ASN A 738 17.72 32.42 19.86
N LYS A 739 18.73 33.28 19.71
CA LYS A 739 19.39 33.52 18.42
C LYS A 739 20.17 32.30 17.92
N ASP A 740 20.77 31.51 18.82
CA ASP A 740 21.60 30.38 18.42
C ASP A 740 20.78 29.28 17.74
N LEU A 741 19.56 29.00 18.22
CA LEU A 741 18.66 28.05 17.55
C LEU A 741 18.26 28.51 16.14
N ALA A 742 18.00 29.81 15.96
CA ALA A 742 17.68 30.39 14.67
C ALA A 742 18.88 30.33 13.70
N ILE A 743 20.08 30.69 14.16
CA ILE A 743 21.32 30.60 13.38
C ILE A 743 21.62 29.15 13.02
N LEU A 744 21.42 28.22 13.96
CA LEU A 744 21.62 26.80 13.72
C LEU A 744 20.64 26.25 12.68
N TRP A 745 19.37 26.62 12.74
CA TRP A 745 18.39 26.23 11.73
C TRP A 745 18.76 26.78 10.34
N ALA A 746 19.18 28.03 10.24
CA ALA A 746 19.66 28.63 9.00
C ALA A 746 20.89 27.88 8.44
N ALA A 747 21.85 27.53 9.31
CA ALA A 747 23.04 26.78 8.92
C ALA A 747 22.72 25.35 8.46
N VAL A 748 21.80 24.65 9.13
CA VAL A 748 21.39 23.30 8.75
C VAL A 748 20.69 23.30 7.39
N GLN A 749 19.80 24.26 7.14
CA GLN A 749 19.18 24.46 5.81
C GLN A 749 20.24 24.69 4.75
N THR A 750 21.18 25.61 5.00
CA THR A 750 22.27 25.90 4.08
C THR A 750 23.08 24.64 3.76
N GLU A 751 23.43 23.84 4.77
CA GLU A 751 24.21 22.60 4.59
C GLU A 751 23.48 21.60 3.69
N PHE A 752 22.23 21.24 3.99
CA PHE A 752 21.51 20.27 3.16
C PHE A 752 21.02 20.84 1.82
N LEU A 753 21.05 22.16 1.61
CA LEU A 753 20.74 22.78 0.32
C LEU A 753 21.98 23.03 -0.55
N THR A 754 23.20 22.95 0.00
CA THR A 754 24.42 23.28 -0.77
C THR A 754 25.39 22.13 -0.94
N TYR A 755 25.29 21.08 -0.11
CA TYR A 755 26.27 19.99 -0.10
C TYR A 755 25.67 18.60 -0.32
N ARG A 756 26.30 17.79 -1.19
CA ARG A 756 26.07 16.34 -1.35
C ARG A 756 27.39 15.59 -1.39
N ARG A 757 27.35 14.32 -1.01
CA ARG A 757 28.46 13.38 -1.23
C ARG A 757 28.59 13.08 -2.74
N ILE A 758 29.68 13.52 -3.36
CA ILE A 758 29.90 13.34 -4.80
C ILE A 758 30.54 11.97 -5.06
N ASN A 759 31.62 11.66 -4.35
CA ASN A 759 32.38 10.42 -4.47
C ASN A 759 32.26 9.55 -3.21
N GLU A 760 32.56 8.26 -3.33
CA GLU A 760 32.56 7.33 -2.19
C GLU A 760 33.61 7.70 -1.12
N GLU A 761 34.66 8.42 -1.45
CA GLU A 761 35.64 8.86 -0.44
C GLU A 761 35.23 10.18 0.24
N ASP A 762 34.24 10.89 -0.30
CA ASP A 762 33.81 12.17 0.25
C ASP A 762 33.03 11.99 1.55
N THR A 763 33.17 12.95 2.46
CA THR A 763 32.41 13.00 3.71
C THR A 763 30.94 13.30 3.42
N TRP A 764 30.06 12.85 4.32
CA TRP A 764 28.62 13.06 4.20
C TRP A 764 28.17 14.47 4.59
N ILE A 765 28.97 15.15 5.40
CA ILE A 765 28.77 16.53 5.84
C ILE A 765 29.95 17.36 5.31
N SER A 766 29.69 18.59 4.89
CA SER A 766 30.69 19.49 4.34
C SER A 766 31.74 19.87 5.39
N ALA A 767 32.91 20.30 4.91
CA ALA A 767 33.95 20.86 5.78
C ALA A 767 33.53 22.17 6.48
N ASN A 768 32.39 22.77 6.11
CA ASN A 768 31.86 24.00 6.71
C ASN A 768 30.89 23.73 7.87
N PHE A 769 30.50 22.47 8.11
CA PHE A 769 29.57 22.09 9.17
C PHE A 769 30.17 20.98 10.04
N ASN A 770 30.80 21.34 11.16
CA ASN A 770 31.37 20.38 12.10
C ASN A 770 30.49 20.27 13.37
N MET A 771 29.80 19.15 13.54
CA MET A 771 28.91 18.93 14.70
C MET A 771 29.64 18.90 16.05
N HIS A 772 30.90 18.50 16.08
CA HIS A 772 31.67 18.48 17.33
C HIS A 772 32.01 19.90 17.79
N THR A 773 32.60 20.70 16.91
CA THR A 773 32.90 22.11 17.18
C THR A 773 31.64 22.91 17.51
N LEU A 774 30.55 22.64 16.79
CA LEU A 774 29.24 23.23 17.07
C LEU A 774 28.78 22.94 18.50
N LEU A 775 28.82 21.67 18.93
CA LEU A 775 28.39 21.27 20.26
C LEU A 775 29.25 21.88 21.37
N GLU A 776 30.57 21.95 21.16
CA GLU A 776 31.50 22.57 22.11
C GLU A 776 31.23 24.08 22.23
N GLY A 777 31.05 24.79 21.11
CA GLY A 777 30.72 26.21 21.10
C GLY A 777 29.42 26.53 21.83
N LEU A 778 28.36 25.75 21.55
CA LEU A 778 27.05 25.90 22.20
C LEU A 778 27.12 25.64 23.71
N LYS A 779 27.83 24.58 24.15
CA LYS A 779 28.00 24.28 25.58
C LYS A 779 28.87 25.30 26.32
N ALA A 780 29.84 25.90 25.64
CA ALA A 780 30.72 26.92 26.21
C ALA A 780 30.09 28.33 26.20
N GLY A 781 28.92 28.51 25.56
CA GLY A 781 28.26 29.81 25.43
C GLY A 781 28.88 30.72 24.37
N PHE A 782 29.70 30.18 23.46
CA PHE A 782 30.26 30.93 22.32
C PHE A 782 29.31 31.00 21.12
N GLY A 783 28.13 30.36 21.22
CA GLY A 783 27.14 30.31 20.15
C GLY A 783 27.50 29.33 19.03
N VAL A 784 26.91 29.54 17.85
CA VAL A 784 27.09 28.69 16.66
C VAL A 784 28.43 28.98 15.96
N SER A 785 29.49 28.27 16.36
CA SER A 785 30.86 28.39 15.81
C SER A 785 31.13 27.29 14.76
N ILE A 786 30.75 27.54 13.52
CA ILE A 786 30.98 26.63 12.37
C ILE A 786 31.39 27.43 11.13
N GLY A 787 32.02 26.75 10.17
CA GLY A 787 32.55 27.37 8.96
C GLY A 787 31.54 28.16 8.14
N LEU A 788 30.26 27.75 8.09
CA LEU A 788 29.19 28.51 7.42
C LEU A 788 28.99 29.91 8.01
N VAL A 789 29.09 30.03 9.34
CA VAL A 789 28.92 31.29 10.08
C VAL A 789 30.22 32.10 10.06
N GLU A 790 31.33 31.48 10.43
CA GLU A 790 32.64 32.14 10.57
C GLU A 790 33.15 32.71 9.25
N LYS A 791 32.88 32.03 8.13
CA LYS A 791 33.26 32.48 6.78
C LYS A 791 32.18 33.31 6.09
N GLN A 792 31.08 33.64 6.78
CA GLN A 792 29.97 34.43 6.25
C GLN A 792 29.41 33.90 4.92
N LEU A 793 29.19 32.58 4.85
CA LEU A 793 28.73 31.91 3.63
C LEU A 793 27.21 32.00 3.44
N MET A 794 26.48 32.37 4.49
CA MET A 794 25.02 32.45 4.47
C MET A 794 24.53 33.87 4.17
N LYS A 795 23.45 33.98 3.40
CA LYS A 795 22.70 35.24 3.26
C LYS A 795 22.04 35.64 4.60
N PRO A 796 21.60 36.90 4.75
CA PRO A 796 20.81 37.28 5.91
C PRO A 796 19.51 36.47 6.02
N PHE A 797 19.13 36.12 7.24
CA PHE A 797 17.93 35.34 7.57
C PHE A 797 17.15 35.97 8.74
N CYS A 798 15.90 35.54 8.90
CA CYS A 798 14.97 35.99 9.93
C CYS A 798 15.30 35.38 11.32
N ARG A 799 14.75 35.94 12.39
CA ARG A 799 14.77 35.37 13.76
C ARG A 799 14.18 33.97 13.87
N CYS A 800 13.34 33.55 12.92
CA CYS A 800 12.87 32.17 12.83
C CYS A 800 13.85 31.23 12.10
N GLY A 801 15.03 31.72 11.69
CA GLY A 801 16.06 30.97 10.95
C GLY A 801 15.75 30.76 9.46
N ARG A 802 14.74 31.43 8.90
CA ARG A 802 14.34 31.30 7.47
C ARG A 802 14.97 32.40 6.60
N PHE A 803 15.30 32.06 5.36
CA PHE A 803 15.91 32.97 4.39
C PHE A 803 14.88 33.66 3.47
N ASN A 804 13.85 32.92 3.06
CA ASN A 804 12.82 33.44 2.17
C ASN A 804 11.77 34.25 2.97
N ARG A 805 11.29 35.34 2.36
CA ARG A 805 10.20 36.19 2.86
C ARG A 805 8.81 35.66 2.45
N GLU A 806 8.75 34.79 1.46
CA GLU A 806 7.51 34.16 1.00
C GLU A 806 7.09 33.06 1.98
N VAL A 807 5.81 33.11 2.38
CA VAL A 807 5.20 32.20 3.38
C VAL A 807 5.23 30.74 2.91
N TRP A 808 5.19 30.53 1.59
CA TRP A 808 4.83 29.25 0.97
C TRP A 808 5.97 28.56 0.23
N GLY A 809 7.03 29.28 -0.15
CA GLY A 809 8.17 28.72 -0.89
C GLY A 809 9.15 27.97 0.02
N HIS A 810 9.92 27.04 -0.57
CA HIS A 810 11.06 26.41 0.10
C HIS A 810 12.31 27.28 -0.05
N GLU A 811 13.21 27.22 0.93
CA GLU A 811 14.51 27.88 0.82
C GLU A 811 15.31 27.31 -0.36
N ARG A 812 15.77 28.20 -1.25
CA ARG A 812 16.55 27.82 -2.44
C ARG A 812 18.05 28.01 -2.24
N VAL A 813 18.86 27.32 -3.05
CA VAL A 813 20.33 27.39 -2.99
C VAL A 813 20.84 28.82 -3.13
N ASP A 814 20.24 29.60 -4.05
CA ASP A 814 20.58 31.00 -4.27
C ASP A 814 20.10 31.94 -3.15
N GLU A 815 19.14 31.50 -2.32
CA GLU A 815 18.61 32.27 -1.19
C GLU A 815 19.37 32.05 0.11
N VAL A 816 19.97 30.87 0.26
CA VAL A 816 20.76 30.55 1.45
C VAL A 816 22.22 30.99 1.32
N SER A 817 22.74 31.10 0.09
CA SER A 817 24.17 31.30 -0.16
C SER A 817 24.54 32.77 -0.42
N ALA A 818 25.45 33.33 0.38
CA ALA A 818 25.98 34.70 0.17
C ALA A 818 26.90 34.79 -1.06
N GLN A 819 27.57 33.68 -1.38
CA GLN A 819 28.38 33.48 -2.57
C GLN A 819 28.20 32.04 -3.06
N TYR A 820 28.63 31.73 -4.29
CA TYR A 820 28.50 30.38 -4.81
C TYR A 820 29.55 29.43 -4.22
N PHE A 821 29.12 28.41 -3.46
CA PHE A 821 30.00 27.35 -2.92
C PHE A 821 29.33 25.96 -2.93
N SER A 822 28.18 25.83 -3.61
CA SER A 822 27.45 24.57 -3.69
C SER A 822 28.18 23.56 -4.56
N ASN A 823 28.00 22.27 -4.26
CA ASN A 823 28.54 21.16 -5.06
C ASN A 823 27.45 20.32 -5.75
N LEU A 824 26.29 20.94 -5.99
CA LEU A 824 25.10 20.27 -6.53
C LEU A 824 25.03 20.22 -8.07
N ASP A 825 25.95 20.88 -8.78
CA ASP A 825 25.97 21.01 -10.24
C ASP A 825 26.43 19.73 -10.98
N LEU A 826 25.88 18.58 -10.61
CA LEU A 826 26.08 17.32 -11.33
C LEU A 826 24.80 16.97 -12.08
N TRP A 827 24.70 17.41 -13.33
CA TRP A 827 23.51 17.28 -14.18
C TRP A 827 22.99 15.84 -14.32
N GLU A 828 23.87 14.84 -14.25
CA GLU A 828 23.51 13.41 -14.29
C GLU A 828 22.82 12.89 -13.00
N ARG A 829 22.86 13.66 -11.91
CA ARG A 829 22.31 13.29 -10.58
C ARG A 829 21.34 14.34 -10.02
N ALA A 830 21.25 15.51 -10.64
CA ALA A 830 20.43 16.63 -10.20
C ALA A 830 19.14 16.76 -11.03
N THR A 831 17.99 16.86 -10.36
CA THR A 831 16.72 17.25 -10.95
C THR A 831 16.38 18.68 -10.54
N TYR A 832 16.02 19.55 -11.49
CA TYR A 832 15.66 20.94 -11.19
C TYR A 832 14.14 21.08 -11.15
N LEU A 833 13.62 21.49 -10.00
CA LEU A 833 12.20 21.61 -9.71
C LEU A 833 11.80 23.08 -9.72
N PRO A 834 10.93 23.53 -10.64
CA PRO A 834 10.40 24.89 -10.58
C PRO A 834 9.55 25.03 -9.31
N ASP A 835 9.76 26.08 -8.53
CA ASP A 835 8.93 26.36 -7.36
C ASP A 835 7.57 26.92 -7.77
N TYR A 836 6.60 26.03 -7.96
CA TYR A 836 5.22 26.40 -8.29
C TYR A 836 4.39 26.73 -7.04
N PHE A 837 4.82 26.31 -5.85
CA PHE A 837 4.03 26.40 -4.62
C PHE A 837 3.97 27.84 -4.11
N GLY A 838 5.09 28.57 -4.19
CA GLY A 838 5.16 29.99 -3.85
C GLY A 838 4.34 30.90 -4.77
N GLU A 839 4.40 30.67 -6.08
CA GLU A 839 3.78 31.56 -7.07
C GLU A 839 2.27 31.33 -7.23
N MET A 840 1.80 30.07 -7.25
CA MET A 840 0.38 29.79 -7.49
C MET A 840 -0.51 30.26 -6.33
N LEU A 841 -0.03 30.16 -5.08
CA LEU A 841 -0.72 30.71 -3.91
C LEU A 841 -0.66 32.25 -3.89
N ALA A 842 0.46 32.84 -4.32
CA ALA A 842 0.56 34.28 -4.48
C ALA A 842 -0.39 34.81 -5.57
N GLU A 843 -0.63 34.09 -6.67
CA GLU A 843 -1.60 34.49 -7.69
C GLU A 843 -3.07 34.26 -7.28
N MET A 844 -3.35 33.25 -6.44
CA MET A 844 -4.71 32.92 -5.99
C MET A 844 -5.24 33.80 -4.85
N MET A 845 -4.37 34.53 -4.15
CA MET A 845 -4.73 35.44 -3.06
C MET A 845 -5.00 36.89 -3.52
N TRP A 846 -4.80 37.18 -4.81
CA TRP A 846 -5.18 38.43 -5.48
C TRP A 846 -6.39 38.18 -6.38
#